data_AF-A0A0G1WMN0-F1
#
_entry.id   AF-A0A0G1WMN0-F1
#
_cell.length_a   1.000
_cell.length_b   1.000
_cell.length_c   1.000
_cell.angle_alpha   90.00
_cell.angle_beta   90.00
_cell.angle_gamma   90.00
#
_symmetry.space_group_name_H-M   'P 1'
#
loop_
_entity.id
_entity.type
_entity.pdbx_description
1 polymer ?
#
loop_
_entity_poly.entity_id
_entity_poly.type
_entity_poly.pdbx_seq_one_letter_code
_entity_poly.pdbx_strand_id
1 'polypeptide(L)'
;MSLKIALLTRSSRPSGAQMAWRLLQAGHQLTVFVERRSRAITGRHKGRLILTLLKLGPVFLWGRLAEAFKIRSHFYLRKWLGPRFKSPVFWSIEELALNYSLRMYWVEDHNGEDTQRLLDEMKPDIGVLTNTRRIRSNILSVPKLGFLNLHMSALPLYAGLDSIFWALYHGEKEIGVTVHAVVPELDRGAIVLQRKIPVHFLDTEESLYDRALWLGTALMVRAVKQIEEGKAQFQPQDEAKASYFSWPSAGDRSRLRERRKAEKKNAAPGNPRVFHIITRMTRGGAQENTLPTVAYLKKLEYDVLLITGPSWSLEGEILSQAIEEGVPVMILPELVREIRPLSDVKALCKLIRAIKGAGVSLVHTHTSKAGLLGRLAARLCKVPLIIHTPHGHIFHSYFSPPKEKMFLFFERLAASWCHVLIALTESEKKEHLAVRVGKPDMWHVIPSGVNEKKFGDFSDDSLRQLRHKLGIPEPAKIVAFVGRFAPVKGPRFFVEAMPHILREYPRTHFLMVGDGEDLSFLEQRVRALGVADYVSWAGQAEEVAAYFALMDILVVPSLNEGMGRVIVEAGFYAKPVIGSKVGGIPDLIEHHQTGWLVTPRNELEIAHAVLNLLGDEAQCRRLGVALEAKVLAGYTESCMVRKIESLYLDLNHENHR
;
A
#
# COMPACT_ATOMS: atom_id res chain seq x y z
N MET A 1 -25.79 -0.83 7.54
CA MET A 1 -25.61 0.11 8.67
C MET A 1 -24.33 -0.35 9.34
N SER A 2 -23.36 0.54 9.53
CA SER A 2 -22.05 0.14 10.06
C SER A 2 -22.17 -0.46 11.46
N LEU A 3 -21.53 -1.63 11.65
CA LEU A 3 -21.56 -2.35 12.93
C LEU A 3 -20.83 -1.59 14.05
N LYS A 4 -21.34 -1.72 15.29
CA LYS A 4 -20.65 -1.33 16.52
C LYS A 4 -19.70 -2.44 16.95
N ILE A 5 -18.40 -2.13 16.96
CA ILE A 5 -17.34 -3.11 17.21
C ILE A 5 -16.64 -2.86 18.54
N ALA A 6 -16.61 -3.87 19.41
CA ALA A 6 -15.79 -3.89 20.62
C ALA A 6 -14.46 -4.63 20.36
N LEU A 7 -13.34 -3.91 20.33
CA LEU A 7 -12.01 -4.51 20.17
C LEU A 7 -11.34 -4.71 21.54
N LEU A 8 -11.07 -5.96 21.91
CA LEU A 8 -10.35 -6.30 23.14
C LEU A 8 -8.90 -6.66 22.79
N THR A 9 -7.95 -6.04 23.50
CA THR A 9 -6.51 -6.26 23.26
C THR A 9 -5.66 -6.03 24.51
N ARG A 10 -4.56 -6.78 24.67
CA ARG A 10 -3.66 -6.65 25.84
C ARG A 10 -2.43 -5.77 25.60
N SER A 11 -2.33 -5.24 24.39
CA SER A 11 -1.15 -4.51 23.94
C SER A 11 -1.60 -3.24 23.26
N SER A 12 -1.13 -2.11 23.77
CA SER A 12 -1.18 -0.88 22.99
C SER A 12 -0.18 -0.85 21.83
N ARG A 13 0.70 -1.86 21.66
CA ARG A 13 1.72 -2.00 20.59
C ARG A 13 1.20 -2.79 19.37
N PRO A 14 1.95 -2.91 18.24
CA PRO A 14 1.43 -2.73 16.89
C PRO A 14 0.22 -3.58 16.49
N SER A 15 0.06 -4.81 16.99
CA SER A 15 -1.09 -5.65 16.59
C SER A 15 -2.46 -5.07 16.96
N GLY A 16 -2.63 -4.58 18.19
CA GLY A 16 -3.89 -3.96 18.61
C GLY A 16 -4.15 -2.63 17.89
N ALA A 17 -3.10 -1.82 17.71
CA ALA A 17 -3.18 -0.56 16.98
C ALA A 17 -3.49 -0.77 15.49
N GLN A 18 -2.84 -1.74 14.84
CA GLN A 18 -3.07 -2.07 13.45
C GLN A 18 -4.48 -2.60 13.20
N MET A 19 -4.99 -3.47 14.09
CA MET A 19 -6.37 -3.94 14.02
C MET A 19 -7.36 -2.77 14.18
N ALA A 20 -7.17 -1.94 15.21
CA ALA A 20 -8.04 -0.78 15.45
C ALA A 20 -8.05 0.18 14.25
N TRP A 21 -6.87 0.46 13.70
CA TRP A 21 -6.73 1.33 12.54
C TRP A 21 -7.45 0.76 11.31
N ARG A 22 -7.29 -0.55 11.02
CA ARG A 22 -7.95 -1.21 9.88
C ARG A 22 -9.48 -1.20 10.00
N LEU A 23 -10.01 -1.47 11.19
CA LEU A 23 -11.45 -1.42 11.44
C LEU A 23 -12.01 0.01 11.32
N LEU A 24 -11.25 1.02 11.76
CA LEU A 24 -11.60 2.42 11.54
C LEU A 24 -11.61 2.81 10.05
N GLN A 25 -10.65 2.33 9.27
CA GLN A 25 -10.61 2.57 7.82
C GLN A 25 -11.80 1.98 7.08
N ALA A 26 -12.33 0.87 7.56
CA ALA A 26 -13.53 0.26 7.01
C ALA A 26 -14.84 1.00 7.38
N GLY A 27 -14.75 2.12 8.11
CA GLY A 27 -15.92 2.95 8.46
C GLY A 27 -16.76 2.43 9.63
N HIS A 28 -16.24 1.50 10.42
CA HIS A 28 -16.96 0.92 11.56
C HIS A 28 -16.92 1.81 12.81
N GLN A 29 -17.96 1.74 13.64
CA GLN A 29 -17.97 2.39 14.95
C GLN A 29 -17.16 1.55 15.94
N LEU A 30 -15.95 2.00 16.27
CA LEU A 30 -15.01 1.22 17.09
C LEU A 30 -14.92 1.75 18.53
N THR A 31 -14.96 0.84 19.50
CA THR A 31 -14.56 1.10 20.89
C THR A 31 -13.50 0.08 21.30
N VAL A 32 -12.41 0.53 21.91
CA VAL A 32 -11.25 -0.33 22.22
C VAL A 32 -11.08 -0.50 23.73
N PHE A 33 -10.88 -1.74 24.16
CA PHE A 33 -10.65 -2.13 25.56
C PHE A 33 -9.22 -2.68 25.70
N VAL A 34 -8.35 -1.92 26.36
CA VAL A 34 -6.94 -2.26 26.54
C VAL A 34 -6.70 -2.79 27.95
N GLU A 35 -6.32 -4.07 28.06
CA GLU A 35 -5.95 -4.68 29.37
C GLU A 35 -4.61 -4.12 29.85
N ARG A 36 -4.58 -3.61 31.09
CA ARG A 36 -3.35 -3.16 31.73
C ARG A 36 -2.49 -4.37 32.08
N ARG A 37 -1.26 -4.42 31.54
CA ARG A 37 -0.27 -5.37 32.08
C ARG A 37 0.12 -4.94 33.49
N SER A 38 -0.28 -5.71 34.50
CA SER A 38 0.25 -5.60 35.85
C SER A 38 1.77 -5.80 35.83
N ARG A 39 2.55 -4.73 35.71
CA ARG A 39 3.97 -4.77 36.07
C ARG A 39 4.07 -4.66 37.58
N ALA A 40 3.80 -5.78 38.27
CA ALA A 40 4.39 -5.97 39.58
C ALA A 40 5.91 -6.11 39.37
N ILE A 41 6.65 -5.02 39.52
CA ILE A 41 8.10 -5.05 39.63
C ILE A 41 8.42 -5.62 41.01
N THR A 42 8.36 -6.95 41.17
CA THR A 42 8.86 -7.60 42.36
C THR A 42 10.39 -7.52 42.35
N GLY A 43 10.97 -7.02 43.46
CA GLY A 43 12.34 -6.51 43.59
C GLY A 43 13.53 -7.43 43.23
N ARG A 44 13.32 -8.65 42.70
CA ARG A 44 14.40 -9.58 42.34
C ARG A 44 15.11 -9.29 41.01
N HIS A 45 14.61 -8.37 40.17
CA HIS A 45 15.24 -8.06 38.86
C HIS A 45 16.19 -6.85 38.84
N LYS A 46 16.31 -6.05 39.92
CA LYS A 46 17.25 -4.91 39.94
C LYS A 46 18.71 -5.36 39.88
N GLY A 47 19.08 -6.46 40.54
CA GLY A 47 20.46 -6.98 40.53
C GLY A 47 20.94 -7.46 39.15
N ARG A 48 20.08 -8.16 38.38
CA ARG A 48 20.42 -8.63 37.03
C ARG A 48 20.44 -7.52 35.97
N LEU A 49 19.59 -6.48 36.12
CA LEU A 49 19.57 -5.35 35.18
C LEU A 49 20.85 -4.52 35.31
N ILE A 50 21.34 -4.26 36.53
CA ILE A 50 22.59 -3.51 36.76
C ILE A 50 23.79 -4.26 36.19
N LEU A 51 23.87 -5.59 36.38
CA LEU A 51 24.93 -6.42 35.80
C LEU A 51 24.86 -6.55 34.26
N THR A 52 23.66 -6.45 33.67
CA THR A 52 23.49 -6.46 32.20
C THR A 52 23.80 -5.09 31.59
N LEU A 53 23.49 -4.00 32.31
CA LEU A 53 23.80 -2.61 31.90
C LEU A 53 25.30 -2.32 31.93
N LEU A 54 26.05 -2.94 32.84
CA LEU A 54 27.52 -2.85 32.89
C LEU A 54 28.23 -3.62 31.75
N LYS A 55 27.57 -4.60 31.11
CA LYS A 55 28.15 -5.42 30.03
C LYS A 55 27.88 -4.89 28.61
N LEU A 56 26.94 -3.96 28.41
CA LEU A 56 26.46 -3.57 27.06
C LEU A 56 27.07 -2.28 26.48
N GLY A 57 28.02 -1.66 27.17
CA GLY A 57 28.76 -0.49 26.66
C GLY A 57 27.92 0.80 26.50
N PRO A 58 28.58 1.98 26.45
CA PRO A 58 27.91 3.28 26.50
C PRO A 58 26.93 3.52 25.33
N VAL A 59 27.23 2.98 24.14
CA VAL A 59 26.41 3.18 22.92
C VAL A 59 25.00 2.59 23.06
N PHE A 60 24.86 1.45 23.73
CA PHE A 60 23.55 0.79 23.91
C PHE A 60 22.69 1.49 24.98
N LEU A 61 23.34 2.06 26.01
CA LEU A 61 22.70 2.84 27.07
C LEU A 61 22.16 4.17 26.51
N TRP A 62 22.94 4.85 25.67
CA TRP A 62 22.50 6.05 24.94
C TRP A 62 21.36 5.76 23.97
N GLY A 63 21.35 4.60 23.31
CA GLY A 63 20.25 4.18 22.43
C GLY A 63 18.90 4.04 23.15
N ARG A 64 18.89 3.48 24.37
CA ARG A 64 17.66 3.34 25.18
C ARG A 64 17.25 4.63 25.90
N LEU A 65 18.22 5.44 26.34
CA LEU A 65 17.93 6.77 26.88
C LEU A 65 17.37 7.69 25.79
N ALA A 66 17.89 7.63 24.55
CA ALA A 66 17.35 8.36 23.42
C ALA A 66 15.94 7.87 22.99
N GLU A 67 15.63 6.58 23.17
CA GLU A 67 14.30 6.03 22.91
C GLU A 67 13.27 6.47 23.97
N ALA A 68 13.66 6.45 25.25
CA ALA A 68 12.85 7.02 26.34
C ALA A 68 12.69 8.55 26.22
N PHE A 69 13.76 9.24 25.81
CA PHE A 69 13.75 10.67 25.55
C PHE A 69 12.93 11.01 24.30
N LYS A 70 12.89 10.15 23.27
CA LYS A 70 11.97 10.28 22.12
C LYS A 70 10.51 10.23 22.55
N ILE A 71 10.12 9.25 23.36
CA ILE A 71 8.74 9.13 23.84
C ILE A 71 8.34 10.38 24.63
N ARG A 72 9.24 10.87 25.50
CA ARG A 72 8.98 12.05 26.33
C ARG A 72 9.03 13.36 25.55
N SER A 73 10.02 13.56 24.68
CA SER A 73 10.17 14.78 23.87
C SER A 73 9.08 14.90 22.80
N HIS A 74 8.64 13.79 22.20
CA HIS A 74 7.50 13.78 21.28
C HIS A 74 6.21 14.19 22.00
N PHE A 75 6.04 13.77 23.26
CA PHE A 75 4.93 14.18 24.11
C PHE A 75 4.95 15.69 24.42
N TYR A 76 6.13 16.27 24.75
CA TYR A 76 6.27 17.70 25.05
C TYR A 76 6.18 18.61 23.81
N LEU A 77 6.77 18.23 22.67
CA LEU A 77 6.69 18.97 21.40
C LEU A 77 5.25 19.06 20.87
N ARG A 78 4.45 18.01 21.07
CA ARG A 78 3.05 17.95 20.63
C ARG A 78 2.11 18.78 21.50
N LYS A 79 2.43 18.93 22.79
CA LYS A 79 1.74 19.86 23.70
C LYS A 79 1.94 21.33 23.30
N TRP A 80 3.04 21.63 22.60
CA TRP A 80 3.41 22.99 22.15
C TRP A 80 2.94 23.30 20.71
N LEU A 81 2.85 22.30 19.82
CA LEU A 81 2.54 22.49 18.39
C LEU A 81 1.07 22.25 17.99
N GLY A 82 0.20 21.89 18.94
CA GLY A 82 -1.24 21.70 18.71
C GLY A 82 -1.60 20.47 17.85
N PRO A 83 -2.92 20.21 17.63
CA PRO A 83 -3.44 19.00 16.99
C PRO A 83 -3.12 18.85 15.48
N ARG A 84 -2.31 19.74 14.90
CA ARG A 84 -1.94 19.72 13.47
C ARG A 84 -0.78 18.76 13.15
N PHE A 85 -0.15 18.13 14.14
CA PHE A 85 0.90 17.13 13.93
C PHE A 85 0.33 15.70 13.92
N LYS A 86 -0.09 15.23 12.74
CA LYS A 86 -0.48 13.83 12.49
C LYS A 86 0.74 13.06 11.97
N SER A 87 1.40 12.27 12.83
CA SER A 87 2.39 11.29 12.39
C SER A 87 1.63 10.10 11.77
N PRO A 88 1.92 9.70 10.51
CA PRO A 88 1.25 8.57 9.85
C PRO A 88 1.71 7.20 10.37
N VAL A 89 2.67 7.15 11.31
CA VAL A 89 3.12 5.92 11.94
C VAL A 89 2.55 5.89 13.34
N PHE A 90 1.40 5.24 13.49
CA PHE A 90 0.79 4.99 14.80
C PHE A 90 1.55 3.85 15.45
N TRP A 91 2.29 4.13 16.52
CA TRP A 91 2.95 3.08 17.29
C TRP A 91 2.04 2.54 18.39
N SER A 92 0.94 3.26 18.69
CA SER A 92 0.03 2.83 19.74
C SER A 92 -1.46 3.19 19.56
N ILE A 93 -2.33 2.46 20.28
CA ILE A 93 -3.78 2.68 20.29
C ILE A 93 -4.12 4.07 20.86
N GLU A 94 -3.34 4.56 21.81
CA GLU A 94 -3.50 5.90 22.39
C GLU A 94 -3.27 6.99 21.34
N GLU A 95 -2.28 6.81 20.46
CA GLU A 95 -2.05 7.74 19.35
C GLU A 95 -3.20 7.72 18.34
N LEU A 96 -3.77 6.54 18.05
CA LEU A 96 -4.95 6.42 17.21
C LEU A 96 -6.15 7.13 17.85
N ALA A 97 -6.35 6.94 19.14
CA ALA A 97 -7.48 7.54 19.85
C ALA A 97 -7.43 9.06 19.87
N LEU A 98 -6.26 9.64 20.07
CA LEU A 98 -6.08 11.09 20.00
C LEU A 98 -6.30 11.65 18.58
N ASN A 99 -5.89 10.91 17.55
CA ASN A 99 -5.94 11.40 16.17
C ASN A 99 -7.29 11.18 15.47
N TYR A 100 -8.07 10.20 15.91
CA TYR A 100 -9.35 9.81 15.30
C TYR A 100 -10.55 9.87 16.25
N SER A 101 -10.39 10.47 17.44
CA SER A 101 -11.44 10.53 18.48
C SER A 101 -12.03 9.15 18.83
N LEU A 102 -11.17 8.12 18.83
CA LEU A 102 -11.56 6.74 19.14
C LEU A 102 -11.90 6.61 20.62
N ARG A 103 -13.03 6.01 20.94
CA ARG A 103 -13.34 5.64 22.33
C ARG A 103 -12.44 4.50 22.77
N MET A 104 -11.70 4.72 23.85
CA MET A 104 -10.77 3.74 24.40
C MET A 104 -10.91 3.67 25.92
N TYR A 105 -11.00 2.46 26.46
CA TYR A 105 -11.04 2.16 27.89
C TYR A 105 -9.82 1.36 28.29
N TRP A 106 -9.22 1.72 29.43
CA TRP A 106 -8.27 0.87 30.12
C TRP A 106 -9.02 -0.01 31.11
N VAL A 107 -8.78 -1.31 31.05
CA VAL A 107 -9.38 -2.28 31.96
C VAL A 107 -8.27 -3.09 32.64
N GLU A 108 -8.48 -3.50 33.90
CA GLU A 108 -7.50 -4.36 34.59
C GLU A 108 -7.59 -5.81 34.10
N ASP A 109 -8.80 -6.28 33.75
CA ASP A 109 -9.07 -7.60 33.18
C ASP A 109 -10.23 -7.51 32.18
N HIS A 110 -10.06 -8.07 30.98
CA HIS A 110 -11.15 -8.20 30.00
C HIS A 110 -12.33 -9.04 30.52
N ASN A 111 -12.09 -9.90 31.51
CA ASN A 111 -13.13 -10.69 32.18
C ASN A 111 -13.66 -10.04 33.47
N GLY A 112 -13.20 -8.83 33.81
CA GLY A 112 -13.62 -8.11 35.01
C GLY A 112 -15.00 -7.46 34.86
N GLU A 113 -15.61 -7.13 36.01
CA GLU A 113 -16.93 -6.50 36.10
C GLU A 113 -17.00 -5.16 35.36
N ASP A 114 -15.92 -4.36 35.41
CA ASP A 114 -15.85 -3.09 34.66
C ASP A 114 -15.98 -3.29 33.15
N THR A 115 -15.30 -4.31 32.61
CA THR A 115 -15.38 -4.64 31.18
C THR A 115 -16.79 -5.11 30.83
N GLN A 116 -17.39 -5.97 31.65
CA GLN A 116 -18.77 -6.43 31.48
C GLN A 116 -19.74 -5.25 31.42
N ARG A 117 -19.73 -4.38 32.43
CA ARG A 117 -20.61 -3.20 32.50
C ARG A 117 -20.47 -2.32 31.25
N LEU A 118 -19.24 -2.00 30.85
CA LEU A 118 -19.00 -1.14 29.69
C LEU A 118 -19.46 -1.78 28.37
N LEU A 119 -19.30 -3.11 28.22
CA LEU A 119 -19.82 -3.83 27.06
C LEU A 119 -21.35 -3.87 27.05
N ASP A 120 -21.99 -4.07 28.21
CA ASP A 120 -23.45 -4.07 28.36
C ASP A 120 -24.08 -2.70 28.08
N GLU A 121 -23.39 -1.61 28.46
CA GLU A 121 -23.76 -0.24 28.11
C GLU A 121 -23.58 0.04 26.61
N MET A 122 -22.47 -0.40 26.04
CA MET A 122 -22.15 -0.20 24.63
C MET A 122 -23.09 -0.96 23.70
N LYS A 123 -23.50 -2.18 24.08
CA LYS A 123 -24.26 -3.14 23.26
C LYS A 123 -23.61 -3.32 21.88
N PRO A 124 -22.37 -3.81 21.80
CA PRO A 124 -21.70 -4.03 20.51
C PRO A 124 -22.48 -5.03 19.65
N ASP A 125 -22.43 -4.86 18.34
CA ASP A 125 -22.99 -5.84 17.41
C ASP A 125 -22.04 -7.03 17.28
N ILE A 126 -20.73 -6.77 17.24
CA ILE A 126 -19.68 -7.80 17.12
C ILE A 126 -18.47 -7.45 17.99
N GLY A 127 -17.84 -8.48 18.53
CA GLY A 127 -16.58 -8.36 19.25
C GLY A 127 -15.38 -8.81 18.42
N VAL A 128 -14.22 -8.18 18.60
CA VAL A 128 -12.96 -8.57 17.96
C VAL A 128 -11.88 -8.76 19.03
N LEU A 129 -11.21 -9.90 19.01
CA LEU A 129 -10.10 -10.24 19.89
C LEU A 129 -8.78 -10.15 19.15
N THR A 130 -7.79 -9.50 19.80
CA THR A 130 -6.39 -9.56 19.36
C THR A 130 -5.46 -9.71 20.56
N ASN A 131 -4.65 -10.77 20.59
CA ASN A 131 -3.66 -10.99 21.65
C ASN A 131 -4.30 -10.94 23.06
N THR A 132 -5.48 -11.53 23.23
CA THR A 132 -6.22 -11.58 24.49
C THR A 132 -6.00 -12.91 25.23
N ARG A 133 -6.38 -12.95 26.50
CA ARG A 133 -6.55 -14.21 27.22
C ARG A 133 -7.89 -14.84 26.84
N ARG A 134 -8.12 -16.07 27.31
CA ARG A 134 -9.43 -16.73 27.23
C ARG A 134 -10.50 -15.81 27.83
N ILE A 135 -11.55 -15.56 27.06
CA ILE A 135 -12.69 -14.73 27.45
C ILE A 135 -13.78 -15.63 28.04
N ARG A 136 -14.38 -15.22 29.16
CA ARG A 136 -15.43 -15.97 29.87
C ARG A 136 -16.78 -15.85 29.15
N SER A 137 -17.64 -16.83 29.37
CA SER A 137 -18.95 -16.95 28.71
C SER A 137 -19.82 -15.70 28.86
N ASN A 138 -19.82 -15.06 30.03
CA ASN A 138 -20.60 -13.85 30.29
C ASN A 138 -20.20 -12.67 29.39
N ILE A 139 -18.90 -12.54 29.08
CA ILE A 139 -18.40 -11.52 28.15
C ILE A 139 -18.67 -11.94 26.71
N LEU A 140 -18.42 -13.22 26.38
CA LEU A 140 -18.62 -13.75 25.02
C LEU A 140 -20.06 -13.58 24.51
N SER A 141 -21.05 -13.63 25.41
CA SER A 141 -22.46 -13.49 25.07
C SER A 141 -22.93 -12.05 24.84
N VAL A 142 -22.11 -11.03 25.15
CA VAL A 142 -22.57 -9.63 25.06
C VAL A 142 -22.79 -9.17 23.61
N PRO A 143 -21.86 -9.36 22.67
CA PRO A 143 -22.10 -8.96 21.29
C PRO A 143 -23.08 -9.91 20.61
N LYS A 144 -24.07 -9.35 19.91
CA LYS A 144 -25.15 -10.12 19.26
C LYS A 144 -24.65 -11.16 18.25
N LEU A 145 -23.58 -10.81 17.52
CA LEU A 145 -22.97 -11.63 16.48
C LEU A 145 -21.75 -12.41 17.01
N GLY A 146 -21.53 -12.39 18.33
CA GLY A 146 -20.42 -13.03 19.00
C GLY A 146 -19.08 -12.32 18.80
N PHE A 147 -18.00 -13.04 19.09
CA PHE A 147 -16.63 -12.56 18.94
C PHE A 147 -15.90 -13.27 17.79
N LEU A 148 -15.04 -12.53 17.09
CA LEU A 148 -14.04 -13.07 16.19
C LEU A 148 -12.64 -12.94 16.81
N ASN A 149 -11.79 -13.92 16.58
CA ASN A 149 -10.38 -13.87 16.94
C ASN A 149 -9.48 -14.04 15.70
N LEU A 150 -8.32 -13.38 15.74
CA LEU A 150 -7.27 -13.52 14.73
C LEU A 150 -6.15 -14.42 15.26
N HIS A 151 -5.97 -15.60 14.67
CA HIS A 151 -4.93 -16.56 15.01
C HIS A 151 -3.86 -16.66 13.91
N MET A 152 -2.57 -16.69 14.28
CA MET A 152 -1.45 -16.70 13.34
C MET A 152 -1.07 -18.13 12.90
N SER A 153 -2.08 -18.95 12.57
CA SER A 153 -1.88 -20.30 12.02
C SER A 153 -3.00 -20.68 11.05
N ALA A 154 -2.82 -21.77 10.32
CA ALA A 154 -3.88 -22.41 9.52
C ALA A 154 -4.65 -23.39 10.43
N LEU A 155 -5.48 -22.86 11.33
CA LEU A 155 -6.27 -23.68 12.25
C LEU A 155 -7.05 -24.79 11.51
N PRO A 156 -7.17 -25.99 12.08
CA PRO A 156 -6.77 -26.37 13.45
C PRO A 156 -5.28 -26.74 13.61
N LEU A 157 -4.45 -26.57 12.56
CA LEU A 157 -3.01 -26.83 12.65
C LEU A 157 -2.29 -25.70 13.42
N TYR A 158 -1.30 -26.09 14.21
CA TYR A 158 -0.46 -25.19 14.99
C TYR A 158 -1.27 -24.25 15.89
N ALA A 159 -2.33 -24.76 16.53
CA ALA A 159 -3.07 -24.05 17.55
C ALA A 159 -2.21 -23.82 18.80
N GLY A 160 -2.58 -22.84 19.62
CA GLY A 160 -1.86 -22.52 20.85
C GLY A 160 -0.75 -21.48 20.66
N LEU A 161 0.37 -21.68 21.35
CA LEU A 161 1.37 -20.64 21.55
C LEU A 161 2.51 -20.73 20.53
N ASP A 162 2.93 -19.57 20.01
CA ASP A 162 4.07 -19.43 19.09
C ASP A 162 3.93 -20.27 17.80
N SER A 163 2.74 -20.24 17.19
CA SER A 163 2.38 -21.04 16.02
C SER A 163 3.33 -20.91 14.84
N ILE A 164 3.83 -19.69 14.58
CA ILE A 164 4.80 -19.43 13.49
C ILE A 164 6.13 -20.11 13.78
N PHE A 165 6.61 -20.06 15.03
CA PHE A 165 7.82 -20.78 15.41
C PHE A 165 7.65 -22.28 15.14
N TRP A 166 6.53 -22.88 15.54
CA TRP A 166 6.33 -24.33 15.36
C TRP A 166 6.17 -24.73 13.90
N ALA A 167 5.44 -23.95 13.10
CA ALA A 167 5.38 -24.18 11.65
C ALA A 167 6.79 -24.15 11.03
N LEU A 168 7.60 -23.14 11.39
CA LEU A 168 9.01 -23.11 10.98
C LEU A 168 9.79 -24.31 11.52
N TYR A 169 9.66 -24.67 12.80
CA TYR A 169 10.37 -25.79 13.44
C TYR A 169 10.09 -27.12 12.75
N HIS A 170 8.88 -27.33 12.25
CA HIS A 170 8.49 -28.53 11.52
C HIS A 170 8.83 -28.48 10.02
N GLY A 171 9.37 -27.36 9.52
CA GLY A 171 9.84 -27.25 8.14
C GLY A 171 8.74 -26.92 7.14
N GLU A 172 7.64 -26.33 7.61
CA GLU A 172 6.53 -25.93 6.76
C GLU A 172 6.99 -24.92 5.71
N LYS A 173 6.53 -25.14 4.47
CA LYS A 173 6.76 -24.21 3.36
C LYS A 173 5.78 -23.05 3.35
N GLU A 174 4.71 -23.14 4.14
CA GLU A 174 3.67 -22.13 4.28
C GLU A 174 3.24 -22.05 5.75
N ILE A 175 3.01 -20.83 6.25
CA ILE A 175 2.26 -20.63 7.50
C ILE A 175 0.81 -20.26 7.16
N GLY A 176 -0.05 -20.18 8.16
CA GLY A 176 -1.42 -19.71 7.97
C GLY A 176 -1.79 -18.51 8.84
N VAL A 177 -2.91 -17.90 8.51
CA VAL A 177 -3.61 -16.93 9.33
C VAL A 177 -5.11 -17.19 9.24
N THR A 178 -5.77 -17.20 10.39
CA THR A 178 -7.18 -17.60 10.51
C THR A 178 -7.97 -16.56 11.28
N VAL A 179 -9.12 -16.15 10.72
CA VAL A 179 -10.19 -15.46 11.43
C VAL A 179 -11.27 -16.48 11.74
N HIS A 180 -11.57 -16.68 13.02
CA HIS A 180 -12.54 -17.67 13.47
C HIS A 180 -13.45 -17.11 14.56
N ALA A 181 -14.64 -17.70 14.70
CA ALA A 181 -15.54 -17.42 15.80
C ALA A 181 -14.88 -17.83 17.14
N VAL A 182 -15.20 -17.12 18.21
CA VAL A 182 -14.73 -17.44 19.55
C VAL A 182 -15.80 -18.24 20.26
N VAL A 183 -15.40 -19.42 20.72
CA VAL A 183 -16.19 -20.33 21.55
C VAL A 183 -15.48 -20.51 22.89
N PRO A 184 -16.11 -21.10 23.92
CA PRO A 184 -15.47 -21.34 25.21
C PRO A 184 -14.16 -22.13 25.09
N GLU A 185 -14.08 -23.08 24.16
CA GLU A 185 -12.90 -23.88 23.83
C GLU A 185 -11.88 -23.06 23.02
N LEU A 186 -10.62 -23.10 23.44
CA LEU A 186 -9.55 -22.29 22.86
C LEU A 186 -9.28 -22.69 21.40
N ASP A 187 -9.35 -21.70 20.49
CA ASP A 187 -9.07 -21.84 19.06
C ASP A 187 -9.91 -22.88 18.30
N ARG A 188 -11.07 -23.29 18.84
CA ARG A 188 -11.96 -24.32 18.25
C ARG A 188 -13.17 -23.81 17.48
N GLY A 189 -13.45 -22.51 17.53
CA GLY A 189 -14.64 -21.98 16.88
C GLY A 189 -14.57 -22.03 15.35
N ALA A 190 -15.73 -21.97 14.71
CA ALA A 190 -15.82 -22.09 13.25
C ALA A 190 -14.99 -21.02 12.52
N ILE A 191 -14.28 -21.43 11.48
CA ILE A 191 -13.46 -20.57 10.64
C ILE A 191 -14.38 -19.72 9.76
N VAL A 192 -14.13 -18.41 9.74
CA VAL A 192 -14.80 -17.48 8.83
C VAL A 192 -13.95 -17.28 7.58
N LEU A 193 -12.67 -16.97 7.77
CA LEU A 193 -11.70 -16.81 6.68
C LEU A 193 -10.34 -17.33 7.10
N GLN A 194 -9.64 -17.98 6.17
CA GLN A 194 -8.28 -18.46 6.37
C GLN A 194 -7.44 -18.23 5.11
N ARG A 195 -6.16 -17.92 5.28
CA ARG A 195 -5.19 -17.82 4.18
C ARG A 195 -3.85 -18.41 4.59
N LYS A 196 -3.09 -18.84 3.59
CA LYS A 196 -1.71 -19.30 3.74
C LYS A 196 -0.74 -18.22 3.29
N ILE A 197 0.46 -18.25 3.86
CA ILE A 197 1.56 -17.33 3.55
C ILE A 197 2.81 -18.17 3.27
N PRO A 198 3.41 -18.07 2.08
CA PRO A 198 4.61 -18.83 1.76
C PRO A 198 5.79 -18.39 2.63
N VAL A 199 6.60 -19.36 3.05
CA VAL A 199 7.84 -19.17 3.81
C VAL A 199 8.99 -19.06 2.84
N HIS A 200 9.63 -17.89 2.80
CA HIS A 200 10.86 -17.64 2.07
C HIS A 200 12.07 -18.03 2.94
N PHE A 201 13.18 -18.45 2.34
CA PHE A 201 14.36 -18.92 3.09
C PHE A 201 15.04 -17.81 3.91
N LEU A 202 14.83 -16.54 3.55
CA LEU A 202 15.28 -15.37 4.33
C LEU A 202 14.34 -14.98 5.47
N ASP A 203 13.17 -15.60 5.58
CA ASP A 203 12.22 -15.23 6.62
C ASP A 203 12.74 -15.56 8.02
N THR A 204 12.42 -14.66 8.95
CA THR A 204 12.52 -14.87 10.38
C THR A 204 11.12 -15.07 10.96
N GLU A 205 11.03 -15.56 12.19
CA GLU A 205 9.77 -15.59 12.93
C GLU A 205 9.12 -14.20 12.99
N GLU A 206 9.92 -13.15 13.20
CA GLU A 206 9.47 -11.75 13.20
C GLU A 206 8.94 -11.29 11.83
N SER A 207 9.64 -11.57 10.72
CA SER A 207 9.16 -11.15 9.39
C SER A 207 7.87 -11.87 8.98
N LEU A 208 7.75 -13.15 9.35
CA LEU A 208 6.53 -13.92 9.13
C LEU A 208 5.38 -13.44 10.01
N TYR A 209 5.65 -13.10 11.27
CA TYR A 209 4.65 -12.52 12.18
C TYR A 209 4.12 -11.19 11.63
N ASP A 210 5.00 -10.30 11.17
CA ASP A 210 4.61 -9.03 10.58
C ASP A 210 3.71 -9.25 9.36
N ARG A 211 4.08 -10.15 8.44
CA ARG A 211 3.24 -10.50 7.28
C ARG A 211 1.90 -11.11 7.68
N ALA A 212 1.90 -12.04 8.64
CA ALA A 212 0.70 -12.70 9.13
C ALA A 212 -0.25 -11.70 9.78
N LEU A 213 0.27 -10.75 10.54
CA LEU A 213 -0.51 -9.67 11.14
C LEU A 213 -1.09 -8.72 10.09
N TRP A 214 -0.31 -8.37 9.06
CA TRP A 214 -0.77 -7.55 7.93
C TRP A 214 -1.91 -8.22 7.16
N LEU A 215 -1.74 -9.48 6.78
CA LEU A 215 -2.80 -10.22 6.09
C LEU A 215 -4.00 -10.48 7.00
N GLY A 216 -3.75 -10.88 8.25
CA GLY A 216 -4.78 -11.22 9.22
C GLY A 216 -5.71 -10.07 9.56
N THR A 217 -5.19 -8.85 9.71
CA THR A 217 -6.03 -7.67 9.97
C THR A 217 -6.88 -7.28 8.76
N ALA A 218 -6.38 -7.49 7.53
CA ALA A 218 -7.19 -7.35 6.31
C ALA A 218 -8.29 -8.42 6.21
N LEU A 219 -7.97 -9.68 6.56
CA LEU A 219 -8.97 -10.75 6.62
C LEU A 219 -10.04 -10.49 7.67
N MET A 220 -9.68 -9.92 8.83
CA MET A 220 -10.65 -9.56 9.87
C MET A 220 -11.66 -8.54 9.34
N VAL A 221 -11.20 -7.47 8.68
CA VAL A 221 -12.09 -6.49 8.04
C VAL A 221 -13.01 -7.16 7.01
N ARG A 222 -12.47 -8.04 6.17
CA ARG A 222 -13.25 -8.79 5.17
C ARG A 222 -14.30 -9.70 5.83
N ALA A 223 -13.95 -10.37 6.92
CA ALA A 223 -14.86 -11.22 7.68
C ALA A 223 -16.00 -10.40 8.30
N VAL A 224 -15.68 -9.27 8.95
CA VAL A 224 -16.69 -8.35 9.51
C VAL A 224 -17.64 -7.85 8.43
N LYS A 225 -17.12 -7.46 7.26
CA LYS A 225 -17.94 -7.03 6.11
C LYS A 225 -18.84 -8.14 5.59
N GLN A 226 -18.33 -9.38 5.46
CA GLN A 226 -19.16 -10.52 5.06
C GLN A 226 -20.27 -10.82 6.08
N ILE A 227 -20.02 -10.63 7.38
CA ILE A 227 -21.03 -10.78 8.42
C ILE A 227 -22.07 -9.65 8.31
N GLU A 228 -21.64 -8.40 8.14
CA GLU A 228 -22.54 -7.24 7.93
C GLU A 228 -23.47 -7.45 6.73
N GLU A 229 -22.95 -8.04 5.65
CA GLU A 229 -23.71 -8.33 4.42
C GLU A 229 -24.54 -9.62 4.51
N GLY A 230 -24.46 -10.40 5.59
CA GLY A 230 -25.13 -11.70 5.72
C GLY A 230 -24.57 -12.80 4.81
N LYS A 231 -23.34 -12.64 4.30
CA LYS A 231 -22.66 -13.55 3.36
C LYS A 231 -21.57 -14.41 4.01
N ALA A 232 -21.27 -14.20 5.29
CA ALA A 232 -20.23 -14.94 5.99
C ALA A 232 -20.58 -16.42 6.11
N GLN A 233 -19.61 -17.27 5.78
CA GLN A 233 -19.71 -18.72 5.97
C GLN A 233 -18.88 -19.14 7.18
N PHE A 234 -19.50 -19.84 8.12
CA PHE A 234 -18.84 -20.37 9.31
C PHE A 234 -18.58 -21.86 9.12
N GLN A 235 -17.32 -22.22 8.88
CA GLN A 235 -16.91 -23.59 8.61
C GLN A 235 -16.39 -24.26 9.90
N PRO A 236 -16.99 -25.38 10.36
CA PRO A 236 -16.45 -26.15 11.47
C PRO A 236 -15.01 -26.59 11.21
N GLN A 237 -14.19 -26.66 12.25
CA GLN A 237 -12.82 -27.15 12.14
C GLN A 237 -12.78 -28.68 12.15
N ASP A 238 -11.88 -29.26 11.35
CA ASP A 238 -11.63 -30.71 11.31
C ASP A 238 -10.74 -31.14 12.50
N GLU A 239 -11.36 -31.59 13.59
CA GLU A 239 -10.64 -31.94 14.82
C GLU A 239 -9.60 -33.04 14.63
N ALA A 240 -9.75 -33.91 13.64
CA ALA A 240 -8.79 -34.98 13.35
C ALA A 240 -7.42 -34.43 12.90
N LYS A 241 -7.36 -33.19 12.40
CA LYS A 241 -6.13 -32.51 11.97
C LYS A 241 -5.58 -31.56 13.04
N ALA A 242 -6.19 -31.49 14.21
CA ALA A 242 -5.80 -30.49 15.21
C ALA A 242 -4.43 -30.79 15.83
N SER A 243 -3.60 -29.76 15.93
CA SER A 243 -2.34 -29.81 16.68
C SER A 243 -2.25 -28.62 17.62
N TYR A 244 -1.75 -28.85 18.84
CA TYR A 244 -1.61 -27.82 19.87
C TYR A 244 -0.19 -27.78 20.38
N PHE A 245 0.38 -26.58 20.50
CA PHE A 245 1.75 -26.39 20.95
C PHE A 245 1.87 -25.40 22.11
N SER A 246 2.86 -25.66 22.98
CA SER A 246 3.26 -24.78 24.09
C SER A 246 4.40 -23.83 23.68
N TRP A 247 4.87 -22.99 24.61
CA TRP A 247 6.07 -22.18 24.38
C TRP A 247 7.29 -23.07 24.03
N PRO A 248 8.08 -22.72 23.00
CA PRO A 248 9.27 -23.48 22.64
C PRO A 248 10.40 -23.29 23.65
N SER A 249 11.20 -24.35 23.84
CA SER A 249 12.37 -24.32 24.71
C SER A 249 13.56 -23.59 24.06
N ALA A 250 14.59 -23.27 24.86
CA ALA A 250 15.85 -22.72 24.33
C ALA A 250 16.56 -23.70 23.38
N GLY A 251 16.38 -25.00 23.59
CA GLY A 251 16.90 -26.05 22.71
C GLY A 251 16.20 -26.05 21.35
N ASP A 252 14.87 -25.90 21.34
CA ASP A 252 14.09 -25.84 20.10
C ASP A 252 14.49 -24.63 19.25
N ARG A 253 14.65 -23.46 19.89
CA ARG A 253 15.10 -22.24 19.20
C ARG A 253 16.50 -22.39 18.61
N SER A 254 17.40 -23.09 19.31
CA SER A 254 18.76 -23.35 18.81
C SER A 254 18.73 -24.27 17.58
N ARG A 255 17.95 -25.36 17.62
CA ARG A 255 17.78 -26.28 16.49
C ARG A 255 17.20 -25.60 15.25
N LEU A 256 16.13 -24.81 15.42
CA LEU A 256 15.55 -24.06 14.30
C LEU A 256 16.58 -23.11 13.69
N ARG A 257 17.33 -22.38 14.53
CA ARG A 257 18.36 -21.44 14.05
C ARG A 257 19.46 -22.13 13.25
N GLU A 258 19.93 -23.29 13.70
CA GLU A 258 20.93 -24.08 12.99
C GLU A 258 20.41 -24.58 11.64
N ARG A 259 19.19 -25.12 11.61
CA ARG A 259 18.55 -25.59 10.37
C ARG A 259 18.35 -24.45 9.36
N ARG A 260 17.79 -23.31 9.79
CA ARG A 260 17.60 -22.11 8.94
C ARG A 260 18.93 -21.55 8.43
N LYS A 261 19.98 -21.59 9.25
CA LYS A 261 21.34 -21.19 8.82
C LYS A 261 21.88 -22.13 7.74
N ALA A 262 21.64 -23.43 7.86
CA ALA A 262 21.99 -24.42 6.84
C ALA A 262 21.16 -24.24 5.56
N GLU A 263 19.84 -24.06 5.66
CA GLU A 263 18.95 -23.74 4.52
C GLU A 263 19.44 -22.51 3.76
N LYS A 264 19.75 -21.41 4.47
CA LYS A 264 20.28 -20.18 3.85
C LYS A 264 21.63 -20.40 3.15
N LYS A 265 22.48 -21.28 3.69
CA LYS A 265 23.78 -21.62 3.08
C LYS A 265 23.63 -22.52 1.84
N ASN A 266 22.68 -23.45 1.89
CA ASN A 266 22.43 -24.44 0.84
C ASN A 266 21.44 -23.96 -0.23
N ALA A 267 20.84 -22.78 -0.06
CA ALA A 267 20.00 -22.11 -1.05
C ALA A 267 20.84 -21.61 -2.25
N ALA A 268 21.50 -22.54 -2.94
CA ALA A 268 22.06 -22.31 -4.26
C ALA A 268 20.90 -21.99 -5.22
N PRO A 269 20.97 -20.90 -5.99
CA PRO A 269 19.90 -20.57 -6.92
C PRO A 269 19.87 -21.60 -8.05
N GLY A 270 18.84 -22.45 -8.08
CA GLY A 270 18.46 -23.17 -9.30
C GLY A 270 17.96 -22.20 -10.38
N ASN A 271 17.38 -21.07 -9.96
CA ASN A 271 16.87 -19.98 -10.79
C ASN A 271 17.44 -18.62 -10.33
N PRO A 272 17.55 -17.60 -11.21
CA PRO A 272 18.05 -16.27 -10.84
C PRO A 272 17.28 -15.67 -9.66
N ARG A 273 18.01 -15.11 -8.69
CA ARG A 273 17.43 -14.53 -7.48
C ARG A 273 17.35 -13.01 -7.58
N VAL A 274 16.14 -12.48 -7.54
CA VAL A 274 15.81 -11.09 -7.89
C VAL A 274 15.14 -10.39 -6.71
N PHE A 275 15.75 -9.32 -6.19
CA PHE A 275 15.15 -8.54 -5.12
C PHE A 275 14.59 -7.22 -5.66
N HIS A 276 13.29 -7.00 -5.45
CA HIS A 276 12.65 -5.72 -5.70
C HIS A 276 12.60 -4.91 -4.41
N ILE A 277 12.99 -3.64 -4.43
CA ILE A 277 13.01 -2.78 -3.23
C ILE A 277 12.22 -1.49 -3.51
N ILE A 278 11.13 -1.28 -2.78
CA ILE A 278 10.25 -0.10 -2.92
C ILE A 278 9.85 0.47 -1.56
N THR A 279 9.75 1.79 -1.40
CA THR A 279 9.58 2.40 -0.07
C THR A 279 8.27 2.02 0.62
N ARG A 280 7.15 1.94 -0.11
CA ARG A 280 5.83 1.57 0.42
C ARG A 280 4.99 0.91 -0.67
N MET A 281 3.98 0.14 -0.27
CA MET A 281 3.00 -0.56 -1.12
C MET A 281 1.58 0.01 -0.99
N THR A 282 1.49 1.35 -0.96
CA THR A 282 0.23 2.12 -1.02
C THR A 282 -0.24 2.22 -2.47
N ARG A 283 -1.55 2.31 -2.74
CA ARG A 283 -2.05 2.42 -4.12
C ARG A 283 -1.45 3.63 -4.86
N GLY A 284 -0.98 3.40 -6.07
CA GLY A 284 -0.25 4.39 -6.87
C GLY A 284 0.54 3.77 -8.03
N GLY A 285 0.91 4.59 -9.01
CA GLY A 285 1.48 4.11 -10.27
C GLY A 285 2.78 3.31 -10.13
N ALA A 286 3.65 3.66 -9.17
CA ALA A 286 4.90 2.91 -8.93
C ALA A 286 4.62 1.49 -8.41
N GLN A 287 3.66 1.35 -7.51
CA GLN A 287 3.27 0.07 -6.92
C GLN A 287 2.49 -0.80 -7.90
N GLU A 288 1.61 -0.18 -8.69
CA GLU A 288 0.88 -0.85 -9.78
C GLU A 288 1.78 -1.24 -10.97
N ASN A 289 3.05 -0.80 -10.99
CA ASN A 289 4.09 -1.27 -11.90
C ASN A 289 4.92 -2.40 -11.26
N THR A 290 5.40 -2.18 -10.03
CA THR A 290 6.28 -3.12 -9.33
C THR A 290 5.60 -4.44 -8.99
N LEU A 291 4.35 -4.42 -8.50
CA LEU A 291 3.69 -5.66 -8.07
C LEU A 291 3.45 -6.63 -9.23
N PRO A 292 2.86 -6.23 -10.37
CA PRO A 292 2.70 -7.13 -11.51
C PRO A 292 4.01 -7.72 -12.01
N THR A 293 5.09 -6.91 -12.01
CA THR A 293 6.43 -7.37 -12.38
C THR A 293 6.90 -8.50 -11.47
N VAL A 294 6.80 -8.31 -10.15
CA VAL A 294 7.19 -9.33 -9.17
C VAL A 294 6.31 -10.59 -9.28
N ALA A 295 5.00 -10.42 -9.42
CA ALA A 295 4.06 -11.53 -9.56
C ALA A 295 4.31 -12.33 -10.84
N TYR A 296 4.65 -11.66 -11.94
CA TYR A 296 5.00 -12.29 -13.21
C TYR A 296 6.31 -13.09 -13.12
N LEU A 297 7.38 -12.50 -12.58
CA LEU A 297 8.66 -13.19 -12.38
C LEU A 297 8.51 -14.43 -11.48
N LYS A 298 7.69 -14.34 -10.43
CA LYS A 298 7.37 -15.51 -9.60
C LYS A 298 6.68 -16.62 -10.39
N LYS A 299 5.76 -16.29 -11.30
CA LYS A 299 5.09 -17.29 -12.17
C LYS A 299 6.06 -17.99 -13.10
N LEU A 300 7.15 -17.31 -13.48
CA LEU A 300 8.28 -17.86 -14.23
C LEU A 300 9.32 -18.56 -13.35
N GLU A 301 8.97 -18.84 -12.09
CA GLU A 301 9.80 -19.54 -11.11
C GLU A 301 11.11 -18.83 -10.72
N TYR A 302 11.25 -17.53 -11.00
CA TYR A 302 12.34 -16.74 -10.42
C TYR A 302 12.25 -16.74 -8.89
N ASP A 303 13.41 -16.77 -8.23
CA ASP A 303 13.47 -16.61 -6.77
C ASP A 303 13.36 -15.11 -6.42
N VAL A 304 12.13 -14.62 -6.32
CA VAL A 304 11.84 -13.19 -6.14
C VAL A 304 11.50 -12.84 -4.70
N LEU A 305 12.05 -11.74 -4.20
CA LEU A 305 11.66 -11.13 -2.92
C LEU A 305 11.34 -9.64 -3.09
N LEU A 306 10.13 -9.24 -2.70
CA LEU A 306 9.74 -7.83 -2.61
C LEU A 306 10.05 -7.29 -1.21
N ILE A 307 10.99 -6.36 -1.09
CA ILE A 307 11.32 -5.67 0.15
C ILE A 307 10.64 -4.31 0.17
N THR A 308 9.84 -4.03 1.20
CA THR A 308 9.12 -2.77 1.31
C THR A 308 9.02 -2.23 2.74
N GLY A 309 8.78 -0.93 2.87
CA GLY A 309 8.39 -0.33 4.14
C GLY A 309 6.93 -0.60 4.48
N PRO A 310 6.51 -0.27 5.71
CA PRO A 310 5.12 -0.43 6.09
C PRO A 310 4.23 0.56 5.31
N SER A 311 3.04 0.11 4.94
CA SER A 311 2.02 0.92 4.26
C SER A 311 0.92 1.15 5.27
N TRP A 312 0.67 2.40 5.66
CA TRP A 312 -0.42 2.78 6.56
C TRP A 312 -1.24 3.85 5.85
N SER A 313 -1.93 3.48 4.77
CA SER A 313 -2.65 4.47 3.94
C SER A 313 -4.15 4.26 3.95
N LEU A 314 -4.88 5.35 4.16
CA LEU A 314 -6.33 5.45 3.91
C LEU A 314 -6.64 5.23 2.41
N GLU A 315 -5.67 5.54 1.53
CA GLU A 315 -5.77 5.55 0.06
C GLU A 315 -5.81 4.13 -0.58
N GLY A 316 -5.96 3.07 0.23
CA GLY A 316 -5.93 1.68 -0.21
C GLY A 316 -4.52 1.07 -0.26
N GLU A 317 -4.39 -0.19 0.15
CA GLU A 317 -3.12 -0.88 0.25
C GLU A 317 -3.07 -2.10 -0.68
N ILE A 318 -2.07 -2.14 -1.55
CA ILE A 318 -1.82 -3.28 -2.46
C ILE A 318 -0.94 -4.34 -1.78
N LEU A 319 -0.36 -4.02 -0.61
CA LEU A 319 0.46 -4.97 0.15
C LEU A 319 -0.29 -6.25 0.51
N SER A 320 -1.53 -6.14 0.97
CA SER A 320 -2.37 -7.31 1.30
C SER A 320 -2.65 -8.15 0.05
N GLN A 321 -2.92 -7.52 -1.09
CA GLN A 321 -3.08 -8.20 -2.38
C GLN A 321 -1.80 -8.96 -2.77
N ALA A 322 -0.62 -8.34 -2.65
CA ALA A 322 0.65 -8.99 -2.94
C ALA A 322 0.85 -10.26 -2.10
N ILE A 323 0.58 -10.17 -0.80
CA ILE A 323 0.70 -11.32 0.11
C ILE A 323 -0.35 -12.40 -0.24
N GLU A 324 -1.59 -12.01 -0.58
CA GLU A 324 -2.65 -12.93 -1.02
C GLU A 324 -2.31 -13.66 -2.32
N GLU A 325 -1.64 -12.99 -3.27
CA GLU A 325 -1.10 -13.59 -4.51
C GLU A 325 0.16 -14.46 -4.25
N GLY A 326 0.55 -14.59 -2.98
CA GLY A 326 1.68 -15.38 -2.52
C GLY A 326 3.02 -14.76 -2.86
N VAL A 327 3.10 -13.48 -3.22
CA VAL A 327 4.38 -12.82 -3.46
C VAL A 327 5.22 -12.89 -2.18
N PRO A 328 6.48 -13.37 -2.22
CA PRO A 328 7.37 -13.28 -1.07
C PRO A 328 7.65 -11.81 -0.75
N VAL A 329 7.20 -11.35 0.41
CA VAL A 329 7.41 -9.97 0.88
C VAL A 329 8.30 -9.95 2.12
N MET A 330 9.18 -8.97 2.25
CA MET A 330 9.87 -8.62 3.48
C MET A 330 9.53 -7.18 3.85
N ILE A 331 8.94 -6.99 5.02
CA ILE A 331 8.59 -5.65 5.51
C ILE A 331 9.73 -5.13 6.39
N LEU A 332 10.23 -3.93 6.08
CA LEU A 332 11.25 -3.22 6.84
C LEU A 332 10.63 -1.98 7.50
N PRO A 333 10.25 -2.05 8.79
CA PRO A 333 9.59 -0.95 9.50
C PRO A 333 10.35 0.39 9.44
N GLU A 334 11.68 0.35 9.32
CA GLU A 334 12.53 1.53 9.25
C GLU A 334 12.59 2.19 7.87
N LEU A 335 12.16 1.49 6.81
CA LEU A 335 12.13 2.04 5.45
C LEU A 335 10.88 2.91 5.26
N VAL A 336 10.92 4.14 5.75
CA VAL A 336 9.81 5.09 5.66
C VAL A 336 10.08 6.19 4.63
N ARG A 337 9.02 6.87 4.17
CA ARG A 337 9.12 7.93 3.16
C ARG A 337 9.91 9.13 3.65
N GLU A 338 9.72 9.53 4.90
CA GLU A 338 10.39 10.69 5.48
C GLU A 338 11.89 10.45 5.67
N ILE A 339 12.69 11.51 5.54
CA ILE A 339 14.11 11.44 5.83
C ILE A 339 14.29 11.34 7.35
N ARG A 340 14.80 10.19 7.81
CA ARG A 340 15.00 9.87 9.22
C ARG A 340 16.35 9.17 9.36
N PRO A 341 17.46 9.90 9.60
CA PRO A 341 18.81 9.35 9.48
C PRO A 341 19.05 8.03 10.23
N LEU A 342 18.59 7.93 11.48
CA LEU A 342 18.74 6.70 12.26
C LEU A 342 17.92 5.52 11.69
N SER A 343 16.70 5.79 11.20
CA SER A 343 15.87 4.78 10.53
C SER A 343 16.48 4.40 9.18
N ASP A 344 16.97 5.36 8.42
CA ASP A 344 17.62 5.16 7.12
C ASP A 344 18.88 4.28 7.25
N VAL A 345 19.72 4.53 8.27
CA VAL A 345 20.90 3.69 8.57
C VAL A 345 20.47 2.28 8.98
N LYS A 346 19.46 2.14 9.84
CA LYS A 346 18.93 0.82 10.22
C LYS A 346 18.37 0.05 9.02
N ALA A 347 17.61 0.72 8.16
CA ALA A 347 17.07 0.16 6.92
C ALA A 347 18.21 -0.31 6.00
N LEU A 348 19.25 0.52 5.80
CA LEU A 348 20.43 0.15 5.04
C LEU A 348 21.13 -1.10 5.62
N CYS A 349 21.36 -1.14 6.94
CA CYS A 349 21.97 -2.31 7.58
C CYS A 349 21.11 -3.58 7.41
N LYS A 350 19.78 -3.47 7.47
CA LYS A 350 18.87 -4.61 7.24
C LYS A 350 18.90 -5.06 5.77
N LEU A 351 18.90 -4.13 4.82
CA LEU A 351 19.06 -4.43 3.39
C LEU A 351 20.38 -5.15 3.09
N ILE A 352 21.50 -4.66 3.64
CA ILE A 352 22.81 -5.32 3.50
C ILE A 352 22.76 -6.74 4.05
N ARG A 353 22.13 -6.98 5.21
CA ARG A 353 22.01 -8.33 5.79
C ARG A 353 21.11 -9.26 4.96
N ALA A 354 20.08 -8.72 4.32
CA ALA A 354 19.19 -9.48 3.45
C ALA A 354 19.91 -9.91 2.16
N ILE A 355 20.70 -9.02 1.55
CA ILE A 355 21.43 -9.28 0.30
C ILE A 355 22.70 -10.11 0.53
N LYS A 356 23.46 -9.81 1.59
CA LYS A 356 24.78 -10.41 1.82
C LYS A 356 24.71 -11.92 2.02
N GLY A 357 25.45 -12.64 1.16
CA GLY A 357 25.54 -14.10 1.19
C GLY A 357 24.23 -14.81 0.81
N ALA A 358 23.25 -14.06 0.26
CA ALA A 358 22.01 -14.62 -0.23
C ALA A 358 22.04 -14.91 -1.74
N GLY A 359 23.19 -14.88 -2.41
CA GLY A 359 23.30 -15.25 -3.84
C GLY A 359 22.38 -14.44 -4.77
N VAL A 360 22.10 -13.18 -4.45
CA VAL A 360 21.23 -12.30 -5.24
C VAL A 360 21.94 -11.95 -6.55
N SER A 361 21.36 -12.32 -7.68
CA SER A 361 21.90 -11.99 -9.01
C SER A 361 21.48 -10.58 -9.45
N LEU A 362 20.27 -10.15 -9.07
CA LEU A 362 19.69 -8.88 -9.48
C LEU A 362 19.03 -8.14 -8.31
N VAL A 363 19.31 -6.84 -8.18
CA VAL A 363 18.50 -5.93 -7.34
C VAL A 363 17.85 -4.89 -8.23
N HIS A 364 16.52 -4.86 -8.25
CA HIS A 364 15.73 -3.81 -8.91
C HIS A 364 15.13 -2.89 -7.84
N THR A 365 15.55 -1.63 -7.84
CA THR A 365 15.04 -0.64 -6.89
C THR A 365 14.03 0.31 -7.53
N HIS A 366 13.06 0.75 -6.74
CA HIS A 366 11.98 1.62 -7.19
C HIS A 366 11.86 2.83 -6.27
N THR A 367 11.48 3.99 -6.82
CA THR A 367 11.27 5.27 -6.09
C THR A 367 12.55 5.80 -5.41
N SER A 368 12.62 7.09 -5.05
CA SER A 368 13.91 7.67 -4.60
C SER A 368 14.47 7.11 -3.29
N LYS A 369 13.66 6.96 -2.24
CA LYS A 369 14.18 6.57 -0.92
C LYS A 369 14.69 5.13 -0.91
N ALA A 370 13.87 4.19 -1.37
CA ALA A 370 14.29 2.80 -1.54
C ALA A 370 15.32 2.63 -2.66
N GLY A 371 15.23 3.46 -3.70
CA GLY A 371 16.24 3.59 -4.76
C GLY A 371 17.63 3.90 -4.23
N LEU A 372 17.76 4.91 -3.37
CA LEU A 372 19.05 5.30 -2.80
C LEU A 372 19.62 4.21 -1.88
N LEU A 373 18.83 3.77 -0.88
CA LEU A 373 19.29 2.80 0.12
C LEU A 373 19.51 1.40 -0.49
N GLY A 374 18.64 0.98 -1.40
CA GLY A 374 18.72 -0.30 -2.09
C GLY A 374 19.92 -0.39 -3.02
N ARG A 375 20.17 0.65 -3.84
CA ARG A 375 21.36 0.69 -4.72
C ARG A 375 22.65 0.67 -3.90
N LEU A 376 22.72 1.46 -2.82
CA LEU A 376 23.87 1.45 -1.93
C LEU A 376 24.09 0.06 -1.29
N ALA A 377 23.03 -0.58 -0.78
CA ALA A 377 23.11 -1.91 -0.20
C ALA A 377 23.59 -2.95 -1.22
N ALA A 378 23.04 -2.94 -2.43
CA ALA A 378 23.42 -3.84 -3.52
C ALA A 378 24.88 -3.63 -3.94
N ARG A 379 25.31 -2.37 -4.07
CA ARG A 379 26.69 -2.00 -4.42
C ARG A 379 27.71 -2.43 -3.37
N LEU A 380 27.38 -2.32 -2.07
CA LEU A 380 28.21 -2.80 -0.97
C LEU A 380 28.27 -4.33 -0.91
N CYS A 381 27.21 -5.00 -1.35
CA CYS A 381 27.15 -6.47 -1.42
C CYS A 381 27.70 -7.04 -2.74
N LYS A 382 28.15 -6.19 -3.67
CA LYS A 382 28.63 -6.58 -5.01
C LYS A 382 27.62 -7.44 -5.78
N VAL A 383 26.36 -7.03 -5.76
CA VAL A 383 25.32 -7.67 -6.58
C VAL A 383 25.70 -7.51 -8.06
N PRO A 384 25.66 -8.59 -8.87
CA PRO A 384 26.07 -8.54 -10.27
C PRO A 384 25.29 -7.51 -11.10
N LEU A 385 23.96 -7.48 -10.97
CA LEU A 385 23.11 -6.57 -11.72
C LEU A 385 22.28 -5.68 -10.79
N ILE A 386 22.33 -4.37 -11.03
CA ILE A 386 21.66 -3.35 -10.21
C ILE A 386 20.87 -2.44 -11.15
N ILE A 387 19.55 -2.46 -11.01
CA ILE A 387 18.60 -1.73 -11.86
C ILE A 387 17.81 -0.75 -11.00
N HIS A 388 17.45 0.41 -11.56
CA HIS A 388 16.60 1.37 -10.88
C HIS A 388 15.53 1.97 -11.79
N THR A 389 14.28 1.97 -11.30
CA THR A 389 13.15 2.69 -11.91
C THR A 389 12.70 3.84 -10.98
N PRO A 390 12.88 5.11 -11.37
CA PRO A 390 12.47 6.25 -10.54
C PRO A 390 10.95 6.36 -10.36
N HIS A 391 10.17 6.02 -11.38
CA HIS A 391 8.71 6.16 -11.51
C HIS A 391 8.22 7.61 -11.59
N GLY A 392 8.96 8.45 -12.33
CA GLY A 392 8.62 9.85 -12.57
C GLY A 392 9.66 10.83 -12.03
N HIS A 393 9.49 12.11 -12.40
CA HIS A 393 10.43 13.17 -12.07
C HIS A 393 10.12 13.85 -10.73
N ILE A 394 11.17 14.09 -9.94
CA ILE A 394 11.10 14.77 -8.63
C ILE A 394 11.84 16.13 -8.68
N PHE A 395 12.39 16.48 -9.84
CA PHE A 395 13.42 17.53 -9.93
C PHE A 395 12.89 18.94 -10.20
N HIS A 396 11.58 19.09 -10.43
CA HIS A 396 10.95 20.39 -10.66
C HIS A 396 9.62 20.52 -9.92
N SER A 397 9.49 21.59 -9.13
CA SER A 397 8.24 22.05 -8.49
C SER A 397 7.66 21.12 -7.42
N TYR A 398 8.38 20.06 -7.03
CA TYR A 398 7.92 19.12 -6.00
C TYR A 398 8.44 19.49 -4.60
N PHE A 399 9.62 20.11 -4.52
CA PHE A 399 10.24 20.51 -3.26
C PHE A 399 10.80 21.93 -3.33
N SER A 400 11.21 22.50 -2.19
CA SER A 400 11.94 23.76 -2.18
C SER A 400 13.31 23.60 -2.89
N PRO A 401 13.84 24.65 -3.55
CA PRO A 401 15.08 24.55 -4.34
C PRO A 401 16.28 23.90 -3.63
N PRO A 402 16.52 24.13 -2.32
CA PRO A 402 17.60 23.45 -1.60
C PRO A 402 17.39 21.93 -1.48
N LYS A 403 16.15 21.50 -1.26
CA LYS A 403 15.80 20.07 -1.18
C LYS A 403 15.94 19.42 -2.55
N GLU A 404 15.49 20.07 -3.62
CA GLU A 404 15.67 19.57 -4.99
C GLU A 404 17.14 19.33 -5.31
N LYS A 405 18.03 20.30 -5.01
CA LYS A 405 19.49 20.13 -5.18
C LYS A 405 20.05 18.94 -4.41
N MET A 406 19.59 18.73 -3.17
CA MET A 406 19.99 17.57 -2.36
C MET A 406 19.51 16.26 -2.99
N PHE A 407 18.25 16.16 -3.41
CA PHE A 407 17.74 14.96 -4.09
C PHE A 407 18.49 14.67 -5.38
N LEU A 408 18.74 15.69 -6.20
CA LEU A 408 19.54 15.60 -7.42
C LEU A 408 20.95 15.09 -7.14
N PHE A 409 21.62 15.60 -6.11
CA PHE A 409 22.95 15.14 -5.72
C PHE A 409 22.95 13.63 -5.42
N PHE A 410 22.01 13.17 -4.60
CA PHE A 410 21.93 11.75 -4.24
C PHE A 410 21.50 10.87 -5.41
N GLU A 411 20.63 11.33 -6.30
CA GLU A 411 20.25 10.58 -7.50
C GLU A 411 21.42 10.44 -8.49
N ARG A 412 22.21 11.50 -8.70
CA ARG A 412 23.44 11.44 -9.50
C ARG A 412 24.46 10.47 -8.92
N LEU A 413 24.68 10.56 -7.61
CA LEU A 413 25.59 9.66 -6.91
C LEU A 413 25.12 8.21 -7.05
N ALA A 414 23.85 7.95 -6.80
CA ALA A 414 23.29 6.61 -6.84
C ALA A 414 23.19 6.04 -8.27
N ALA A 415 23.12 6.88 -9.30
CA ALA A 415 23.24 6.45 -10.69
C ALA A 415 24.60 5.79 -10.98
N SER A 416 25.68 6.22 -10.32
CA SER A 416 26.99 5.56 -10.45
C SER A 416 27.07 4.16 -9.81
N TRP A 417 26.04 3.75 -9.07
CA TRP A 417 25.96 2.44 -8.41
C TRP A 417 25.07 1.45 -9.14
N CYS A 418 24.35 1.87 -10.19
CA CYS A 418 23.52 0.99 -11.00
C CYS A 418 24.14 0.75 -12.38
N HIS A 419 23.76 -0.36 -12.99
CA HIS A 419 24.14 -0.72 -14.34
C HIS A 419 23.10 -0.18 -15.33
N VAL A 420 21.81 -0.26 -14.97
CA VAL A 420 20.69 0.12 -15.82
C VAL A 420 19.67 0.98 -15.08
N LEU A 421 19.11 1.93 -15.81
CA LEU A 421 18.05 2.84 -15.40
C LEU A 421 16.86 2.63 -16.34
N ILE A 422 15.66 2.49 -15.77
CA ILE A 422 14.42 2.33 -16.53
C ILE A 422 13.57 3.58 -16.34
N ALA A 423 13.26 4.26 -17.44
CA ALA A 423 12.27 5.33 -17.50
C ALA A 423 10.94 4.78 -18.03
N LEU A 424 9.83 5.38 -17.61
CA LEU A 424 8.49 5.05 -18.10
C LEU A 424 8.18 5.74 -19.43
N THR A 425 8.85 6.85 -19.74
CA THR A 425 8.65 7.63 -20.97
C THR A 425 9.97 8.15 -21.53
N GLU A 426 9.97 8.53 -22.81
CA GLU A 426 11.14 9.20 -23.43
C GLU A 426 11.35 10.59 -22.81
N SER A 427 10.28 11.30 -22.45
CA SER A 427 10.40 12.56 -21.72
C SER A 427 11.08 12.37 -20.35
N GLU A 428 10.71 11.35 -19.57
CA GLU A 428 11.36 11.08 -18.28
C GLU A 428 12.86 10.79 -18.47
N LYS A 429 13.24 9.99 -19.47
CA LYS A 429 14.65 9.72 -19.82
C LYS A 429 15.39 11.03 -20.15
N LYS A 430 14.82 11.86 -21.02
CA LYS A 430 15.41 13.15 -21.43
C LYS A 430 15.60 14.10 -20.25
N GLU A 431 14.60 14.20 -19.38
CA GLU A 431 14.65 15.04 -18.17
C GLU A 431 15.77 14.61 -17.22
N HIS A 432 15.89 13.30 -16.95
CA HIS A 432 16.97 12.78 -16.08
C HIS A 432 18.36 13.00 -16.68
N LEU A 433 18.52 12.81 -17.99
CA LEU A 433 19.77 13.06 -18.70
C LEU A 433 20.15 14.55 -18.69
N ALA A 434 19.17 15.45 -18.86
CA ALA A 434 19.39 16.91 -18.81
C ALA A 434 19.97 17.35 -17.45
N VAL A 435 19.56 16.68 -16.36
CA VAL A 435 20.12 16.90 -15.02
C VAL A 435 21.28 15.95 -14.69
N ARG A 436 21.90 15.30 -15.67
CA ARG A 436 23.11 14.45 -15.53
C ARG A 436 22.95 13.25 -14.59
N VAL A 437 21.75 12.66 -14.52
CA VAL A 437 21.52 11.41 -13.80
C VAL A 437 21.75 10.24 -14.75
N GLY A 438 22.82 9.50 -14.54
CA GLY A 438 23.23 8.38 -15.41
C GLY A 438 23.80 8.84 -16.75
N LYS A 439 24.08 7.86 -17.62
CA LYS A 439 24.57 8.06 -18.99
C LYS A 439 23.52 7.55 -20.01
N PRO A 440 23.50 8.04 -21.26
CA PRO A 440 22.48 7.67 -22.24
C PRO A 440 22.32 6.16 -22.50
N ASP A 441 23.43 5.42 -22.50
CA ASP A 441 23.53 3.97 -22.67
C ASP A 441 22.95 3.17 -21.49
N MET A 442 22.85 3.78 -20.31
CA MET A 442 22.25 3.15 -19.14
C MET A 442 20.71 3.17 -19.17
N TRP A 443 20.10 4.05 -19.98
CA TRP A 443 18.67 4.34 -19.91
C TRP A 443 17.85 3.57 -20.94
N HIS A 444 16.95 2.73 -20.45
CA HIS A 444 15.93 2.03 -21.23
C HIS A 444 14.55 2.63 -20.95
N VAL A 445 13.71 2.71 -21.98
CA VAL A 445 12.32 3.16 -21.82
C VAL A 445 11.39 1.95 -21.87
N ILE A 446 10.79 1.65 -20.72
CA ILE A 446 9.78 0.59 -20.59
C ILE A 446 8.53 1.22 -19.97
N PRO A 447 7.49 1.48 -20.76
CA PRO A 447 6.25 2.06 -20.26
C PRO A 447 5.61 1.24 -19.16
N SER A 448 5.00 1.94 -18.20
CA SER A 448 4.20 1.28 -17.18
C SER A 448 2.95 0.67 -17.81
N GLY A 449 2.74 -0.62 -17.59
CA GLY A 449 1.59 -1.35 -18.11
C GLY A 449 0.37 -1.23 -17.21
N VAL A 450 -0.81 -1.09 -17.80
CA VAL A 450 -2.11 -1.17 -17.12
C VAL A 450 -2.72 -2.55 -17.35
N ASN A 451 -3.32 -3.14 -16.31
CA ASN A 451 -3.91 -4.46 -16.37
C ASN A 451 -5.13 -4.46 -17.29
N GLU A 452 -4.93 -4.92 -18.52
CA GLU A 452 -5.93 -4.97 -19.58
C GLU A 452 -7.16 -5.81 -19.18
N LYS A 453 -7.01 -6.79 -18.28
CA LYS A 453 -8.12 -7.65 -17.85
C LYS A 453 -9.14 -6.95 -16.96
N LYS A 454 -8.83 -5.74 -16.46
CA LYS A 454 -9.79 -4.92 -15.71
C LYS A 454 -10.73 -4.11 -16.61
N PHE A 455 -10.43 -4.06 -17.90
CA PHE A 455 -11.16 -3.26 -18.87
C PHE A 455 -11.95 -4.23 -19.75
N GLY A 456 -13.24 -4.36 -19.44
CA GLY A 456 -14.16 -5.26 -20.12
C GLY A 456 -15.47 -4.55 -20.44
N ASP A 457 -16.35 -5.23 -21.17
CA ASP A 457 -17.60 -4.66 -21.62
C ASP A 457 -18.57 -4.44 -20.45
N PHE A 458 -19.23 -3.29 -20.46
CA PHE A 458 -20.35 -3.00 -19.56
C PHE A 458 -21.64 -3.02 -20.36
N SER A 459 -22.68 -3.65 -19.80
CA SER A 459 -24.02 -3.57 -20.39
C SER A 459 -24.57 -2.14 -20.30
N ASP A 460 -25.40 -1.76 -21.27
CA ASP A 460 -26.08 -0.47 -21.26
C ASP A 460 -26.87 -0.24 -19.97
N ASP A 461 -27.53 -1.28 -19.45
CA ASP A 461 -28.29 -1.20 -18.20
C ASP A 461 -27.39 -0.89 -17.00
N SER A 462 -26.22 -1.53 -16.90
CA SER A 462 -25.25 -1.22 -15.83
C SER A 462 -24.71 0.21 -15.90
N LEU A 463 -24.48 0.74 -17.10
CA LEU A 463 -24.05 2.14 -17.28
C LEU A 463 -25.18 3.12 -16.96
N ARG A 464 -26.43 2.82 -17.34
CA ARG A 464 -27.61 3.62 -16.98
C ARG A 464 -27.84 3.65 -15.46
N GLN A 465 -27.68 2.51 -14.77
CA GLN A 465 -27.76 2.47 -13.31
C GLN A 465 -26.67 3.29 -12.65
N LEU A 466 -25.42 3.21 -13.14
CA LEU A 466 -24.32 4.02 -12.64
C LEU A 466 -24.58 5.52 -12.87
N ARG A 467 -25.04 5.90 -14.05
CA ARG A 467 -25.44 7.27 -14.41
C ARG A 467 -26.51 7.81 -13.46
N HIS A 468 -27.57 7.04 -13.21
CA HIS A 468 -28.63 7.40 -12.27
C HIS A 468 -28.11 7.53 -10.84
N LYS A 469 -27.27 6.60 -10.37
CA LYS A 469 -26.65 6.65 -9.05
C LYS A 469 -25.79 7.92 -8.86
N LEU A 470 -25.14 8.38 -9.92
CA LEU A 470 -24.33 9.60 -9.91
C LEU A 470 -25.16 10.88 -10.09
N GLY A 471 -26.47 10.78 -10.32
CA GLY A 471 -27.35 11.93 -10.55
C GLY A 471 -27.09 12.65 -11.88
N ILE A 472 -26.55 11.96 -12.89
CA ILE A 472 -26.21 12.55 -14.18
C ILE A 472 -27.44 12.50 -15.10
N PRO A 473 -27.98 13.65 -15.56
CA PRO A 473 -29.21 13.69 -16.36
C PRO A 473 -28.99 13.20 -17.80
N GLU A 474 -29.96 12.48 -18.37
CA GLU A 474 -29.98 12.20 -19.81
C GLU A 474 -30.57 13.39 -20.58
N PRO A 475 -30.02 13.79 -21.75
CA PRO A 475 -28.93 13.17 -22.53
C PRO A 475 -27.57 13.89 -22.35
N ALA A 476 -27.16 14.21 -21.11
CA ALA A 476 -25.95 15.02 -20.89
C ALA A 476 -24.66 14.33 -21.37
N LYS A 477 -23.74 15.11 -21.96
CA LYS A 477 -22.37 14.67 -22.28
C LYS A 477 -21.50 14.75 -21.03
N ILE A 478 -20.69 13.74 -20.77
CA ILE A 478 -19.90 13.58 -19.54
C ILE A 478 -18.44 13.90 -19.81
N VAL A 479 -17.95 15.00 -19.23
CA VAL A 479 -16.52 15.35 -19.22
C VAL A 479 -15.97 15.05 -17.85
N ALA A 480 -14.95 14.19 -17.77
CA ALA A 480 -14.50 13.62 -16.52
C ALA A 480 -13.07 13.97 -16.16
N PHE A 481 -12.81 14.01 -14.86
CA PHE A 481 -11.47 13.94 -14.27
C PHE A 481 -11.39 12.67 -13.42
N VAL A 482 -10.28 11.93 -13.54
CA VAL A 482 -10.02 10.73 -12.75
C VAL A 482 -8.63 10.83 -12.12
N GLY A 483 -8.56 10.80 -10.79
CA GLY A 483 -7.30 10.81 -10.07
C GLY A 483 -7.39 11.45 -8.69
N ARG A 484 -6.24 11.52 -8.01
CA ARG A 484 -6.15 12.18 -6.69
C ARG A 484 -6.47 13.67 -6.81
N PHE A 485 -7.32 14.19 -5.93
CA PHE A 485 -7.56 15.62 -5.76
C PHE A 485 -6.40 16.27 -5.01
N ALA A 486 -5.32 16.52 -5.74
CA ALA A 486 -4.11 17.14 -5.24
C ALA A 486 -3.70 18.29 -6.17
N PRO A 487 -3.01 19.34 -5.65
CA PRO A 487 -2.63 20.50 -6.45
C PRO A 487 -1.80 20.12 -7.68
N VAL A 488 -0.96 19.09 -7.56
CA VAL A 488 -0.10 18.60 -8.65
C VAL A 488 -0.88 17.97 -9.81
N LYS A 489 -2.08 17.44 -9.55
CA LYS A 489 -2.98 16.88 -10.60
C LYS A 489 -3.84 17.96 -11.27
N GLY A 490 -3.82 19.19 -10.75
CA GLY A 490 -4.49 20.34 -11.33
C GLY A 490 -6.02 20.27 -11.48
N PRO A 491 -6.80 19.51 -10.69
CA PRO A 491 -8.26 19.43 -10.86
C PRO A 491 -8.94 20.81 -10.75
N ARG A 492 -8.31 21.76 -10.03
CA ARG A 492 -8.73 23.16 -10.00
C ARG A 492 -8.89 23.75 -11.40
N PHE A 493 -7.92 23.58 -12.30
CA PHE A 493 -7.97 24.19 -13.64
C PHE A 493 -9.10 23.61 -14.50
N PHE A 494 -9.45 22.34 -14.27
CA PHE A 494 -10.64 21.75 -14.89
C PHE A 494 -11.94 22.37 -14.32
N VAL A 495 -12.02 22.56 -13.00
CA VAL A 495 -13.15 23.26 -12.35
C VAL A 495 -13.31 24.69 -12.86
N GLU A 496 -12.22 25.46 -12.99
CA GLU A 496 -12.27 26.83 -13.53
C GLU A 496 -12.71 26.89 -15.01
N ALA A 497 -12.53 25.80 -15.78
CA ALA A 497 -12.95 25.71 -17.18
C ALA A 497 -14.48 25.47 -17.33
N MET A 498 -15.13 24.89 -16.33
CA MET A 498 -16.54 24.46 -16.40
C MET A 498 -17.53 25.57 -16.81
N PRO A 499 -17.46 26.81 -16.27
CA PRO A 499 -18.37 27.87 -16.66
C PRO A 499 -18.24 28.25 -18.14
N HIS A 500 -17.03 28.20 -18.70
CA HIS A 500 -16.80 28.49 -20.12
C HIS A 500 -17.43 27.43 -21.02
N ILE A 501 -17.34 26.16 -20.61
CA ILE A 501 -17.94 25.03 -21.34
C ILE A 501 -19.47 25.12 -21.29
N LEU A 502 -20.06 25.38 -20.12
CA LEU A 502 -21.51 25.42 -19.94
C LEU A 502 -22.20 26.58 -20.70
N ARG A 503 -21.49 27.69 -20.96
CA ARG A 503 -22.04 28.80 -21.76
C ARG A 503 -22.36 28.38 -23.19
N GLU A 504 -21.55 27.50 -23.77
CA GLU A 504 -21.67 27.06 -25.16
C GLU A 504 -22.39 25.70 -25.25
N TYR A 505 -22.15 24.80 -24.30
CA TYR A 505 -22.75 23.46 -24.21
C TYR A 505 -23.43 23.23 -22.84
N PRO A 506 -24.65 23.78 -22.63
CA PRO A 506 -25.33 23.77 -21.33
C PRO A 506 -25.81 22.37 -20.86
N ARG A 507 -25.77 21.37 -21.75
CA ARG A 507 -26.08 19.96 -21.41
C ARG A 507 -24.85 19.16 -20.99
N THR A 508 -23.71 19.81 -20.75
CA THR A 508 -22.50 19.12 -20.27
C THR A 508 -22.60 18.84 -18.79
N HIS A 509 -22.21 17.64 -18.37
CA HIS A 509 -22.09 17.23 -16.97
C HIS A 509 -20.65 16.84 -16.66
N PHE A 510 -20.17 17.23 -15.49
CA PHE A 510 -18.79 17.01 -15.07
C PHE A 510 -18.72 15.91 -14.03
N LEU A 511 -17.86 14.92 -14.26
CA LEU A 511 -17.68 13.79 -13.37
C LEU A 511 -16.29 13.85 -12.70
N MET A 512 -16.27 13.97 -11.38
CA MET A 512 -15.06 14.01 -10.57
C MET A 512 -14.88 12.66 -9.85
N VAL A 513 -13.93 11.85 -10.31
CA VAL A 513 -13.63 10.52 -9.74
C VAL A 513 -12.30 10.56 -8.98
N GLY A 514 -12.35 10.31 -7.68
CA GLY A 514 -11.19 10.33 -6.80
C GLY A 514 -11.48 10.96 -5.44
N ASP A 515 -10.40 11.13 -4.67
CA ASP A 515 -10.38 11.81 -3.39
C ASP A 515 -9.01 12.49 -3.22
N GLY A 516 -8.85 13.36 -2.22
CA GLY A 516 -7.58 13.99 -1.90
C GLY A 516 -7.73 15.26 -1.08
N GLU A 517 -6.58 15.83 -0.73
CA GLU A 517 -6.49 17.02 0.12
C GLU A 517 -7.27 18.24 -0.41
N ASP A 518 -7.50 18.34 -1.72
CA ASP A 518 -8.21 19.45 -2.34
C ASP A 518 -9.73 19.26 -2.43
N LEU A 519 -10.30 18.12 -2.01
CA LEU A 519 -11.74 17.84 -2.17
C LEU A 519 -12.64 18.98 -1.65
N SER A 520 -12.50 19.35 -0.39
CA SER A 520 -13.32 20.42 0.21
C SER A 520 -13.12 21.77 -0.47
N PHE A 521 -11.92 22.04 -0.99
CA PHE A 521 -11.64 23.27 -1.74
C PHE A 521 -12.35 23.26 -3.10
N LEU A 522 -12.30 22.14 -3.82
CA LEU A 522 -12.94 22.01 -5.13
C LEU A 522 -14.47 22.09 -5.02
N GLU A 523 -15.08 21.46 -4.02
CA GLU A 523 -16.52 21.56 -3.77
C GLU A 523 -16.97 23.01 -3.51
N GLN A 524 -16.22 23.75 -2.69
CA GLN A 524 -16.49 25.16 -2.45
C GLN A 524 -16.32 25.99 -3.72
N ARG A 525 -15.30 25.68 -4.53
CA ARG A 525 -15.04 26.42 -5.77
C ARG A 525 -16.14 26.21 -6.80
N VAL A 526 -16.60 24.98 -6.99
CA VAL A 526 -17.72 24.63 -7.87
C VAL A 526 -19.00 25.39 -7.48
N ARG A 527 -19.30 25.50 -6.17
CA ARG A 527 -20.43 26.30 -5.68
C ARG A 527 -20.24 27.79 -5.94
N ALA A 528 -19.05 28.33 -5.68
CA ALA A 528 -18.74 29.74 -5.92
C ALA A 528 -18.82 30.13 -7.41
N LEU A 529 -18.55 29.18 -8.31
CA LEU A 529 -18.69 29.35 -9.76
C LEU A 529 -20.13 29.16 -10.26
N GLY A 530 -21.07 28.74 -9.41
CA GLY A 530 -22.46 28.51 -9.78
C GLY A 530 -22.69 27.28 -10.67
N VAL A 531 -21.76 26.31 -10.66
CA VAL A 531 -21.83 25.11 -11.53
C VAL A 531 -22.08 23.81 -10.76
N ALA A 532 -22.43 23.91 -9.48
CA ALA A 532 -22.60 22.75 -8.60
C ALA A 532 -23.62 21.72 -9.08
N ASP A 533 -24.71 22.16 -9.72
CA ASP A 533 -25.77 21.27 -10.22
C ASP A 533 -25.32 20.43 -11.43
N TYR A 534 -24.16 20.76 -12.02
CA TYR A 534 -23.58 20.06 -13.18
C TYR A 534 -22.39 19.18 -12.79
N VAL A 535 -22.10 18.97 -11.50
CA VAL A 535 -20.94 18.20 -11.03
C VAL A 535 -21.37 17.01 -10.17
N SER A 536 -20.94 15.82 -10.57
CA SER A 536 -21.08 14.59 -9.79
C SER A 536 -19.75 14.15 -9.19
N TRP A 537 -19.76 13.82 -7.90
CA TRP A 537 -18.60 13.33 -7.16
C TRP A 537 -18.73 11.82 -6.94
N ALA A 538 -17.86 11.03 -7.56
CA ALA A 538 -17.88 9.57 -7.40
C ALA A 538 -17.14 9.11 -6.12
N GLY A 539 -16.33 9.98 -5.52
CA GLY A 539 -15.44 9.63 -4.42
C GLY A 539 -14.31 8.69 -4.84
N GLN A 540 -13.64 8.09 -3.85
CA GLN A 540 -12.61 7.09 -4.09
C GLN A 540 -13.25 5.81 -4.67
N ALA A 541 -12.87 5.45 -5.90
CA ALA A 541 -13.32 4.25 -6.57
C ALA A 541 -12.25 3.15 -6.51
N GLU A 542 -12.64 1.94 -6.08
CA GLU A 542 -11.74 0.78 -6.15
C GLU A 542 -11.55 0.28 -7.60
N GLU A 543 -12.64 0.28 -8.37
CA GLU A 543 -12.69 -0.06 -9.78
C GLU A 543 -13.11 1.16 -10.61
N VAL A 544 -12.22 1.62 -11.48
CA VAL A 544 -12.40 2.85 -12.27
C VAL A 544 -12.96 2.60 -13.67
N ALA A 545 -12.91 1.35 -14.13
CA ALA A 545 -13.30 0.93 -15.48
C ALA A 545 -14.69 1.40 -15.89
N ALA A 546 -15.70 1.28 -15.02
CA ALA A 546 -17.07 1.68 -15.31
C ALA A 546 -17.21 3.20 -15.54
N TYR A 547 -16.40 4.02 -14.87
CA TYR A 547 -16.41 5.47 -15.07
C TYR A 547 -15.77 5.86 -16.40
N PHE A 548 -14.72 5.17 -16.81
CA PHE A 548 -14.16 5.33 -18.15
C PHE A 548 -15.13 4.91 -19.24
N ALA A 549 -15.83 3.77 -19.08
CA ALA A 549 -16.86 3.37 -20.04
C ALA A 549 -17.98 4.42 -20.16
N LEU A 550 -18.40 5.00 -19.03
CA LEU A 550 -19.48 5.98 -18.92
C LEU A 550 -19.15 7.36 -19.52
N MET A 551 -17.92 7.85 -19.41
CA MET A 551 -17.55 9.21 -19.82
C MET A 551 -17.46 9.39 -21.35
N ASP A 552 -17.56 10.64 -21.82
CA ASP A 552 -17.34 11.02 -23.21
C ASP A 552 -15.92 11.56 -23.45
N ILE A 553 -15.40 12.39 -22.54
CA ILE A 553 -14.08 13.01 -22.64
C ILE A 553 -13.36 12.93 -21.29
N LEU A 554 -12.08 12.56 -21.29
CA LEU A 554 -11.22 12.67 -20.11
C LEU A 554 -10.36 13.95 -20.15
N VAL A 555 -10.29 14.67 -19.04
CA VAL A 555 -9.39 15.82 -18.85
C VAL A 555 -8.33 15.49 -17.80
N VAL A 556 -7.06 15.65 -18.18
CA VAL A 556 -5.87 15.41 -17.35
C VAL A 556 -5.06 16.71 -17.22
N PRO A 557 -5.50 17.66 -16.37
CA PRO A 557 -4.93 19.01 -16.26
C PRO A 557 -3.69 19.06 -15.34
N SER A 558 -2.90 17.99 -15.32
CA SER A 558 -1.77 17.81 -14.40
C SER A 558 -0.73 18.92 -14.55
N LEU A 559 -0.11 19.30 -13.43
CA LEU A 559 1.06 20.19 -13.41
C LEU A 559 2.38 19.42 -13.46
N ASN A 560 2.34 18.16 -13.04
CA ASN A 560 3.42 17.19 -13.15
C ASN A 560 2.77 15.81 -13.25
N GLU A 561 3.25 15.01 -14.20
CA GLU A 561 2.81 13.64 -14.39
C GLU A 561 4.01 12.75 -14.76
N GLY A 562 4.12 11.58 -14.13
CA GLY A 562 5.19 10.63 -14.47
C GLY A 562 5.00 10.07 -15.88
N MET A 563 3.95 9.30 -16.07
CA MET A 563 3.53 8.78 -17.37
C MET A 563 2.06 9.15 -17.69
N GLY A 564 1.18 9.10 -16.69
CA GLY A 564 -0.25 9.35 -16.88
C GLY A 564 -1.03 8.07 -17.16
N ARG A 565 -0.98 7.09 -16.23
CA ARG A 565 -1.72 5.81 -16.34
C ARG A 565 -3.20 6.00 -16.67
N VAL A 566 -3.83 7.04 -16.13
CA VAL A 566 -5.23 7.41 -16.42
C VAL A 566 -5.52 7.60 -17.92
N ILE A 567 -4.53 8.05 -18.70
CA ILE A 567 -4.65 8.21 -20.16
C ILE A 567 -4.66 6.83 -20.84
N VAL A 568 -3.84 5.90 -20.34
CA VAL A 568 -3.82 4.51 -20.80
C VAL A 568 -5.14 3.82 -20.46
N GLU A 569 -5.66 4.04 -19.25
CA GLU A 569 -6.95 3.52 -18.79
C GLU A 569 -8.13 4.02 -19.67
N ALA A 570 -8.13 5.29 -20.04
CA ALA A 570 -9.10 5.85 -20.99
C ALA A 570 -8.95 5.29 -22.41
N GLY A 571 -7.72 4.97 -22.83
CA GLY A 571 -7.45 4.35 -24.12
C GLY A 571 -8.12 2.99 -24.29
N PHE A 572 -8.24 2.18 -23.23
CA PHE A 572 -8.96 0.90 -23.30
C PHE A 572 -10.46 1.02 -23.59
N TYR A 573 -11.05 2.21 -23.45
CA TYR A 573 -12.44 2.49 -23.81
C TYR A 573 -12.55 3.47 -24.99
N ALA A 574 -11.46 3.63 -25.76
CA ALA A 574 -11.39 4.55 -26.88
C ALA A 574 -11.88 5.97 -26.55
N LYS A 575 -11.57 6.48 -25.34
CA LYS A 575 -12.03 7.82 -24.92
C LYS A 575 -11.02 8.89 -25.37
N PRO A 576 -11.47 9.97 -26.02
CA PRO A 576 -10.60 11.10 -26.31
C PRO A 576 -10.12 11.75 -25.00
N VAL A 577 -8.83 12.13 -24.99
CA VAL A 577 -8.18 12.69 -23.82
C VAL A 577 -7.62 14.08 -24.12
N ILE A 578 -7.90 15.03 -23.22
CA ILE A 578 -7.26 16.34 -23.17
C ILE A 578 -6.25 16.30 -22.03
N GLY A 579 -4.97 16.57 -22.31
CA GLY A 579 -3.90 16.49 -21.32
C GLY A 579 -2.99 17.71 -21.33
N SER A 580 -2.54 18.15 -20.15
CA SER A 580 -1.52 19.20 -20.08
C SER A 580 -0.17 18.73 -20.62
N LYS A 581 0.53 19.60 -21.35
CA LYS A 581 1.85 19.31 -21.93
C LYS A 581 2.96 19.34 -20.86
N VAL A 582 2.93 18.37 -19.95
CA VAL A 582 3.89 18.21 -18.84
C VAL A 582 4.29 16.75 -18.65
N GLY A 583 5.54 16.53 -18.20
CA GLY A 583 6.04 15.20 -17.86
C GLY A 583 5.84 14.19 -18.98
N GLY A 584 5.33 13.00 -18.65
CA GLY A 584 5.11 11.91 -19.62
C GLY A 584 3.83 11.98 -20.46
N ILE A 585 2.95 12.99 -20.25
CA ILE A 585 1.70 13.11 -21.01
C ILE A 585 1.93 13.22 -22.53
N PRO A 586 2.89 14.03 -23.03
CA PRO A 586 3.18 14.15 -24.46
C PRO A 586 3.72 12.87 -25.11
N ASP A 587 4.22 11.90 -24.33
CA ASP A 587 4.63 10.60 -24.88
C ASP A 587 3.41 9.71 -25.18
N LEU A 588 2.32 9.88 -24.44
CA LEU A 588 1.04 9.19 -24.69
C LEU A 588 0.19 9.92 -25.72
N ILE A 589 0.10 11.25 -25.61
CA ILE A 589 -0.75 12.09 -26.46
C ILE A 589 0.07 12.80 -27.53
N GLU A 590 -0.19 12.40 -28.78
CA GLU A 590 0.22 13.14 -29.96
C GLU A 590 -0.91 14.11 -30.33
N HIS A 591 -0.63 15.41 -30.23
CA HIS A 591 -1.62 16.47 -30.39
C HIS A 591 -2.39 16.33 -31.72
N HIS A 592 -3.72 16.31 -31.63
CA HIS A 592 -4.69 16.08 -32.72
C HIS A 592 -4.64 14.70 -33.41
N GLN A 593 -3.79 13.79 -32.94
CA GLN A 593 -3.67 12.43 -33.47
C GLN A 593 -4.23 11.39 -32.50
N THR A 594 -3.76 11.38 -31.25
CA THR A 594 -4.23 10.46 -30.19
C THR A 594 -4.87 11.18 -29.00
N GLY A 595 -5.01 12.51 -29.08
CA GLY A 595 -5.66 13.33 -28.08
C GLY A 595 -5.33 14.81 -28.26
N TRP A 596 -5.57 15.61 -27.23
CA TRP A 596 -5.41 17.06 -27.29
C TRP A 596 -4.49 17.57 -26.17
N LEU A 597 -3.29 18.04 -26.54
CA LEU A 597 -2.39 18.73 -25.61
C LEU A 597 -2.79 20.20 -25.38
N VAL A 598 -2.76 20.64 -24.11
CA VAL A 598 -2.97 22.04 -23.69
C VAL A 598 -1.82 22.54 -22.84
N THR A 599 -1.65 23.85 -22.74
CA THR A 599 -0.70 24.50 -21.83
C THR A 599 -1.11 24.25 -20.37
N PRO A 600 -0.19 23.83 -19.48
CA PRO A 600 -0.52 23.67 -18.06
C PRO A 600 -0.97 24.98 -17.43
N ARG A 601 -1.89 24.91 -16.45
CA ARG A 601 -2.49 26.06 -15.76
C ARG A 601 -3.31 27.00 -16.67
N ASN A 602 -3.86 26.49 -17.76
CA ASN A 602 -4.68 27.27 -18.69
C ASN A 602 -6.08 26.67 -18.81
N GLU A 603 -7.01 27.15 -17.98
CA GLU A 603 -8.42 26.74 -17.99
C GLU A 603 -9.15 27.11 -19.30
N LEU A 604 -8.73 28.17 -19.99
CA LEU A 604 -9.34 28.61 -21.24
C LEU A 604 -8.97 27.65 -22.39
N GLU A 605 -7.73 27.19 -22.45
CA GLU A 605 -7.32 26.16 -23.41
C GLU A 605 -8.01 24.81 -23.13
N ILE A 606 -8.20 24.46 -21.85
CA ILE A 606 -8.99 23.27 -21.47
C ILE A 606 -10.42 23.41 -21.98
N ALA A 607 -11.08 24.54 -21.71
CA ALA A 607 -12.44 24.81 -22.17
C ALA A 607 -12.53 24.74 -23.70
N HIS A 608 -11.61 25.40 -24.41
CA HIS A 608 -11.56 25.40 -25.87
C HIS A 608 -11.40 23.98 -26.43
N ALA A 609 -10.49 23.17 -25.87
CA ALA A 609 -10.32 21.78 -26.30
C ALA A 609 -11.59 20.94 -26.07
N VAL A 610 -12.24 21.10 -24.91
CA VAL A 610 -13.52 20.41 -24.62
C VAL A 610 -14.59 20.82 -25.63
N LEU A 611 -14.73 22.11 -25.91
CA LEU A 611 -15.74 22.63 -26.84
C LEU A 611 -15.55 22.11 -28.26
N ASN A 612 -14.32 22.02 -28.75
CA ASN A 612 -14.02 21.43 -30.06
C ASN A 612 -14.46 19.96 -30.11
N LEU A 613 -14.11 19.19 -29.07
CA LEU A 613 -14.47 17.78 -29.01
C LEU A 613 -15.98 17.56 -28.88
N LEU A 614 -16.68 18.34 -28.06
CA LEU A 614 -18.14 18.26 -27.94
C LEU A 614 -18.86 18.63 -29.24
N GLY A 615 -18.28 19.51 -30.06
CA GLY A 615 -18.83 19.93 -31.34
C GLY A 615 -18.50 19.03 -32.54
N ASP A 616 -17.57 18.09 -32.40
CA ASP A 616 -17.14 17.20 -33.47
C ASP A 616 -17.02 15.74 -32.97
N GLU A 617 -18.15 15.01 -33.04
CA GLU A 617 -18.21 13.61 -32.64
C GLU A 617 -17.29 12.70 -33.48
N ALA A 618 -17.05 13.05 -34.75
CA ALA A 618 -16.17 12.29 -35.63
C ALA A 618 -14.71 12.44 -35.19
N GLN A 619 -14.28 13.66 -34.83
CA GLN A 619 -12.98 13.91 -34.24
C GLN A 619 -12.83 13.20 -32.88
N CYS A 620 -13.82 13.28 -32.00
CA CYS A 620 -13.82 12.54 -30.73
C CYS A 620 -13.53 11.05 -30.94
N ARG A 621 -14.31 10.41 -31.82
CA ARG A 621 -14.16 8.98 -32.12
C ARG A 621 -12.79 8.67 -32.72
N ARG A 622 -12.32 9.48 -33.67
CA ARG A 622 -11.02 9.30 -34.32
C ARG A 622 -9.87 9.35 -33.32
N LEU A 623 -9.85 10.35 -32.43
CA LEU A 623 -8.80 10.49 -31.42
C LEU A 623 -8.83 9.34 -30.41
N GLY A 624 -10.03 8.94 -29.98
CA GLY A 624 -10.24 7.83 -29.06
C GLY A 624 -9.72 6.50 -29.61
N VAL A 625 -10.10 6.14 -30.84
CA VAL A 625 -9.64 4.90 -31.52
C VAL A 625 -8.13 4.91 -31.76
N ALA A 626 -7.57 6.07 -32.13
CA ALA A 626 -6.12 6.20 -32.29
C ALA A 626 -5.36 6.01 -30.97
N LEU A 627 -5.88 6.53 -29.86
CA LEU A 627 -5.31 6.32 -28.52
C LEU A 627 -5.41 4.85 -28.10
N GLU A 628 -6.56 4.21 -28.33
CA GLU A 628 -6.76 2.78 -28.05
C GLU A 628 -5.73 1.91 -28.76
N ALA A 629 -5.56 2.11 -30.09
CA ALA A 629 -4.59 1.37 -30.88
C ALA A 629 -3.16 1.52 -30.32
N LYS A 630 -2.77 2.74 -29.93
CA LYS A 630 -1.46 3.01 -29.31
C LYS A 630 -1.33 2.31 -27.95
N VAL A 631 -2.36 2.34 -27.12
CA VAL A 631 -2.38 1.70 -25.80
C VAL A 631 -2.24 0.18 -25.91
N LEU A 632 -3.05 -0.46 -26.75
CA LEU A 632 -3.04 -1.91 -26.94
C LEU A 632 -1.71 -2.42 -27.49
N ALA A 633 -1.02 -1.62 -28.31
CA ALA A 633 0.28 -1.99 -28.88
C ALA A 633 1.44 -1.99 -27.85
N GLY A 634 1.37 -1.19 -26.79
CA GLY A 634 2.57 -0.88 -25.99
C GLY A 634 2.42 -0.72 -24.48
N TYR A 635 1.20 -0.55 -23.97
CA TYR A 635 0.96 -0.07 -22.59
C TYR A 635 0.14 -1.03 -21.73
N THR A 636 0.05 -2.30 -22.14
CA THR A 636 -0.54 -3.38 -21.34
C THR A 636 0.41 -3.89 -20.27
N GLU A 637 -0.14 -4.43 -19.18
CA GLU A 637 0.63 -5.07 -18.10
C GLU A 637 1.50 -6.20 -18.67
N SER A 638 0.91 -7.03 -19.54
CA SER A 638 1.62 -8.12 -20.21
C SER A 638 2.82 -7.64 -21.05
N CYS A 639 2.70 -6.49 -21.74
CA CYS A 639 3.81 -5.91 -22.50
C CYS A 639 4.94 -5.42 -21.59
N MET A 640 4.59 -4.70 -20.52
CA MET A 640 5.55 -4.19 -19.54
C MET A 640 6.37 -5.32 -18.91
N VAL A 641 5.70 -6.34 -18.33
CA VAL A 641 6.41 -7.40 -17.59
C VAL A 641 7.33 -8.23 -18.48
N ARG A 642 6.91 -8.51 -19.73
CA ARG A 642 7.75 -9.19 -20.72
C ARG A 642 8.99 -8.37 -21.10
N LYS A 643 8.84 -7.07 -21.35
CA LYS A 643 9.99 -6.19 -21.66
C LYS A 643 10.99 -6.11 -20.51
N ILE A 644 10.51 -6.08 -19.26
CA ILE A 644 11.38 -6.09 -18.07
C ILE A 644 12.13 -7.43 -17.96
N GLU A 645 11.44 -8.56 -18.16
CA GLU A 645 12.06 -9.88 -18.15
C GLU A 645 13.12 -10.02 -19.25
N SER A 646 12.80 -9.65 -20.50
CA SER A 646 13.75 -9.68 -21.61
C SER A 646 15.00 -8.85 -21.28
N LEU A 647 14.83 -7.65 -20.74
CA LEU A 647 15.95 -6.82 -20.29
C LEU A 647 16.80 -7.53 -19.22
N TYR A 648 16.18 -8.29 -18.31
CA TYR A 648 16.94 -9.04 -17.31
C TYR A 648 17.75 -10.16 -17.92
N LEU A 649 17.18 -10.88 -18.89
CA LEU A 649 17.84 -11.97 -19.60
C LEU A 649 19.03 -11.45 -20.42
N ASP A 650 18.82 -10.39 -21.21
CA ASP A 650 19.84 -9.80 -22.08
C ASP A 650 21.07 -9.36 -21.26
N LEU A 651 20.84 -8.63 -20.16
CA LEU A 651 21.91 -8.14 -19.29
C LEU A 651 22.59 -9.26 -18.50
N ASN A 652 21.89 -10.36 -18.21
CA ASN A 652 22.50 -11.51 -17.54
C ASN A 652 23.41 -12.27 -18.52
N HIS A 653 23.04 -12.39 -19.80
CA HIS A 653 23.89 -12.99 -20.83
C HIS A 653 25.16 -12.18 -21.10
N GLU A 654 25.08 -10.85 -21.11
CA GLU A 654 26.26 -9.98 -21.29
C GLU A 654 27.26 -10.06 -20.14
N ASN A 655 26.81 -10.23 -18.90
CA ASN A 655 27.70 -10.36 -17.73
C ASN A 655 28.40 -11.73 -17.61
N HIS A 656 27.94 -12.73 -18.37
CA HIS A 656 28.55 -14.06 -18.42
C HIS A 656 29.52 -14.25 -19.60
N ARG A 657 29.66 -13.24 -20.47
CA ARG A 657 30.72 -13.15 -21.49
C ARG A 657 31.87 -12.31 -20.96
#